data_AF-A0A841JTV5-F1
#
_entry.id   AF-A0A841JTV5-F1
#
_cell.length_a   1.000
_cell.length_b   1.000
_cell.length_c   1.000
_cell.angle_alpha   90.00
_cell.angle_beta   90.00
_cell.angle_gamma   90.00
#
_symmetry.space_group_name_H-M   'P 1'
#
loop_
_entity.id
_entity.type
_entity.pdbx_description
1 polymer ?
#
loop_
_entity_poly.entity_id
_entity_poly.type
_entity_poly.pdbx_seq_one_letter_code
_entity_poly.pdbx_strand_id
1 'polypeptide(L)'
;MKTIFTLLVLLLLAVTVKSQTRTNLSGTVTDDKAQAIAGASVYLLNTNYHTIADKNGKFAFRNVDAGTYTLHISAVGYAARNQEIKVGNGNQAIDIRLKDAANQLDEVTVTAQKQEEDAQRVPISISTLTAKQIRDYRLWDLKDLTAIAPNLNSAGPGDNRTVSGIRGIVTTSYDPAVATYVDGVNQYGLDTYIPQLLDVERIEVLRGPQGTLYGRNATGGVINIITKQPSNTLSGFAGLDFGNYGQQRYTLGLRAPLIKDKLFLGVAGVYSGFNGFYTNTFNNTHFDKQHFFLGNYYLKFLATSKLALTLNIKNYNNRNNGAFPLAGSPADALSDPFKVDQNATTTMIDNTFQSSLAISYTGRDFNFTSQSSYQVNNRYYTTPIDGDFSAIDGISIINNYGGDWNKVKTGIQEFRFTSPASSTAALKWTAGAYGFYHYAPNRQGTHFGADAAAVGSPMTDFTSINTNTDRNLGVAVYGQATYTISPEFDITAGLRYDHEHKKENILGEFQPDGQVAVVNRSDTSSKANFNAFSPKLSVAYHLSANNNLYASYSRGFRAGGITELGSDPSQPPLYTFKPEYSNNYEIGSKNNFLDNKLRVNVTAFYTRVTNAQVPTFVLPDAITITKNAGKLSSKGAELELSATPVKGLAFDYNFGYTHARYTSLEVGNNGQIVDLKGNRQIYTPDITSMLAVQYGYDLGGPQKAKLVARGEWRYLGDQYFDLANQIEQKAYSKFNARLGVDTKNFSLFFWESNIANKKYIDYAYDFGASHLGNPRTYGVSLSTSF
;
A
#
# COMPACT_ATOMS: atom_id res chain seq x y z
N MET A 1 12.98 -26.14 12.02
CA MET A 1 11.52 -25.99 11.77
C MET A 1 10.69 -27.06 12.49
N LYS A 2 10.94 -28.37 12.32
CA LYS A 2 10.14 -29.43 12.98
C LYS A 2 10.07 -29.30 14.52
N THR A 3 11.20 -29.04 15.19
CA THR A 3 11.27 -28.90 16.66
C THR A 3 10.57 -27.66 17.22
N ILE A 4 10.54 -26.55 16.47
CA ILE A 4 9.82 -25.32 16.87
C ILE A 4 8.31 -25.52 16.71
N PHE A 5 7.89 -26.26 15.67
CA PHE A 5 6.48 -26.60 15.45
C PHE A 5 5.94 -27.51 16.56
N THR A 6 6.73 -28.49 17.01
CA THR A 6 6.37 -29.35 18.15
C THR A 6 6.29 -28.57 19.47
N LEU A 7 7.19 -27.59 19.68
CA LEU A 7 7.15 -26.71 20.86
C LEU A 7 5.91 -25.79 20.87
N LEU A 8 5.51 -25.28 19.70
CA LEU A 8 4.31 -24.44 19.55
C LEU A 8 3.02 -25.22 19.82
N VAL A 9 2.95 -26.47 19.38
CA VAL A 9 1.83 -27.38 19.66
C VAL A 9 1.77 -27.74 21.15
N LEU A 10 2.93 -27.94 21.81
CA LEU A 10 2.99 -28.21 23.24
C LEU A 10 2.66 -26.99 24.12
N LEU A 11 3.02 -25.77 23.70
CA LEU A 11 2.64 -24.52 24.39
C LEU A 11 1.14 -24.19 24.24
N LEU A 12 0.53 -24.57 23.12
CA LEU A 12 -0.93 -24.44 22.91
C LEU A 12 -1.76 -25.43 23.76
N LEU A 13 -1.15 -26.52 24.26
CA LEU A 13 -1.81 -27.53 25.08
C LEU A 13 -1.79 -27.21 26.59
N ALA A 14 -1.04 -26.20 27.02
CA ALA A 14 -0.90 -25.83 28.44
C ALA A 14 -1.90 -24.75 28.91
N VAL A 15 -3.12 -24.73 28.37
CA VAL A 15 -4.16 -23.79 28.82
C VAL A 15 -4.86 -24.36 30.06
N THR A 16 -4.52 -23.81 31.22
CA THR A 16 -5.20 -24.11 32.48
C THR A 16 -6.68 -23.73 32.39
N VAL A 17 -7.57 -24.70 32.61
CA VAL A 17 -9.02 -24.49 32.70
C VAL A 17 -9.33 -23.95 34.10
N LYS A 18 -9.30 -22.63 34.27
CA LYS A 18 -9.99 -22.00 35.40
C LYS A 18 -11.46 -21.78 35.01
N SER A 19 -12.36 -22.27 35.86
CA SER A 19 -13.81 -22.03 35.75
C SER A 19 -14.08 -20.52 35.73
N GLN A 20 -14.86 -20.05 34.75
CA GLN A 20 -15.20 -18.64 34.56
C GLN A 20 -16.67 -18.51 34.19
N THR A 21 -17.29 -17.43 34.66
CA THR A 21 -18.63 -16.98 34.28
C THR A 21 -18.61 -16.56 32.81
N ARG A 22 -19.22 -17.38 31.96
CA ARG A 22 -19.48 -17.06 30.55
C ARG A 22 -20.87 -16.47 30.43
N THR A 23 -20.98 -15.38 29.69
CA THR A 23 -22.28 -14.72 29.48
C THR A 23 -22.65 -14.75 28.00
N ASN A 24 -23.95 -14.85 27.73
CA ASN A 24 -24.48 -14.57 26.39
C ASN A 24 -24.74 -13.07 26.30
N LEU A 25 -24.20 -12.45 25.26
CA LEU A 25 -24.43 -11.05 24.95
C LEU A 25 -25.50 -11.00 23.85
N SER A 26 -26.55 -10.23 24.02
CA SER A 26 -27.56 -10.04 22.97
C SER A 26 -28.03 -8.60 22.89
N GLY A 27 -28.62 -8.23 21.77
CA GLY A 27 -29.08 -6.87 21.55
C GLY A 27 -29.90 -6.71 20.30
N THR A 28 -30.31 -5.49 20.03
CA THR A 28 -31.09 -5.11 18.85
C THR A 28 -30.43 -3.92 18.16
N VAL A 29 -30.32 -3.97 16.83
CA VAL A 29 -29.88 -2.86 15.98
C VAL A 29 -31.10 -2.25 15.32
N THR A 30 -31.32 -0.97 15.55
CA THR A 30 -32.45 -0.19 15.02
C THR A 30 -31.97 1.10 14.36
N ASP A 31 -32.81 1.70 13.52
CA ASP A 31 -32.58 3.03 12.97
C ASP A 31 -33.11 4.14 13.92
N ASP A 32 -32.93 5.40 13.54
CA ASP A 32 -33.44 6.57 14.29
C ASP A 32 -34.98 6.59 14.43
N LYS A 33 -35.71 5.78 13.63
CA LYS A 33 -37.16 5.61 13.70
C LYS A 33 -37.56 4.34 14.47
N ALA A 34 -36.62 3.73 15.18
CA ALA A 34 -36.78 2.47 15.90
C ALA A 34 -37.18 1.27 15.02
N GLN A 35 -36.94 1.34 13.70
CA GLN A 35 -37.14 0.20 12.80
C GLN A 35 -35.92 -0.73 12.87
N ALA A 36 -36.18 -2.03 12.89
CA ALA A 36 -35.14 -3.06 12.90
C ALA A 36 -34.23 -2.97 11.66
N ILE A 37 -32.91 -3.00 11.87
CA ILE A 37 -31.93 -3.06 10.78
C ILE A 37 -31.47 -4.51 10.62
N ALA A 38 -32.12 -5.20 9.69
CA ALA A 38 -31.72 -6.54 9.30
C ALA A 38 -30.38 -6.55 8.56
N GLY A 39 -29.54 -7.57 8.82
CA GLY A 39 -28.26 -7.74 8.14
C GLY A 39 -27.14 -6.82 8.65
N ALA A 40 -27.34 -6.09 9.75
CA ALA A 40 -26.26 -5.31 10.38
C ALA A 40 -25.15 -6.24 10.86
N SER A 41 -23.92 -5.97 10.45
CA SER A 41 -22.72 -6.66 10.94
C SER A 41 -22.39 -6.14 12.33
N VAL A 42 -22.17 -7.04 13.28
CA VAL A 42 -21.86 -6.70 14.67
C VAL A 42 -20.60 -7.47 15.07
N TYR A 43 -19.58 -6.77 15.55
CA TYR A 43 -18.33 -7.38 15.99
C TYR A 43 -17.76 -6.76 17.26
N LEU A 44 -17.09 -7.59 18.06
CA LEU A 44 -16.30 -7.14 19.19
C LEU A 44 -14.86 -6.92 18.71
N LEU A 45 -14.39 -5.67 18.73
CA LEU A 45 -13.04 -5.30 18.28
C LEU A 45 -11.98 -6.12 19.01
N ASN A 46 -10.90 -6.47 18.32
CA ASN A 46 -9.76 -7.25 18.83
C ASN A 46 -10.14 -8.66 19.33
N THR A 47 -11.19 -9.26 18.77
CA THR A 47 -11.62 -10.63 19.06
C THR A 47 -12.04 -11.38 17.79
N ASN A 48 -12.36 -12.67 17.94
CA ASN A 48 -12.97 -13.46 16.87
C ASN A 48 -14.52 -13.43 16.85
N TYR A 49 -15.15 -12.66 17.74
CA TYR A 49 -16.62 -12.60 17.85
C TYR A 49 -17.22 -11.70 16.77
N HIS A 50 -17.92 -12.33 15.83
CA HIS A 50 -18.67 -11.68 14.75
C HIS A 50 -20.05 -12.32 14.62
N THR A 51 -21.09 -11.50 14.41
CA THR A 51 -22.45 -11.96 14.15
C THR A 51 -23.18 -10.97 13.25
N ILE A 52 -24.35 -11.37 12.76
CA ILE A 52 -25.20 -10.53 11.91
C ILE A 52 -26.59 -10.45 12.52
N ALA A 53 -27.14 -9.24 12.56
CA ALA A 53 -28.48 -8.98 13.05
C ALA A 53 -29.53 -9.66 12.15
N ASP A 54 -30.49 -10.36 12.77
CA ASP A 54 -31.57 -11.05 12.08
C ASP A 54 -32.59 -10.08 11.45
N LYS A 55 -33.67 -10.62 10.86
CA LYS A 55 -34.73 -9.81 10.23
C LYS A 55 -35.43 -8.82 11.18
N ASN A 56 -35.34 -9.04 12.49
CA ASN A 56 -35.88 -8.18 13.54
C ASN A 56 -34.78 -7.30 14.18
N GLY A 57 -33.59 -7.23 13.57
CA GLY A 57 -32.45 -6.46 14.08
C GLY A 57 -31.76 -7.11 15.27
N LYS A 58 -32.13 -8.33 15.68
CA LYS A 58 -31.57 -8.96 16.88
C LYS A 58 -30.24 -9.64 16.58
N PHE A 59 -29.27 -9.47 17.47
CA PHE A 59 -27.98 -10.14 17.40
C PHE A 59 -27.64 -10.81 18.73
N ALA A 60 -26.74 -11.80 18.68
CA ALA A 60 -26.22 -12.43 19.89
C ALA A 60 -24.80 -12.99 19.69
N PHE A 61 -23.99 -12.91 20.74
CA PHE A 61 -22.74 -13.61 20.91
C PHE A 61 -22.86 -14.60 22.07
N ARG A 62 -22.30 -15.79 21.90
CA ARG A 62 -22.29 -16.83 22.94
C ARG A 62 -20.91 -16.95 23.54
N ASN A 63 -20.86 -17.26 24.83
CA ASN A 63 -19.61 -17.51 25.56
C ASN A 63 -18.63 -16.33 25.48
N VAL A 64 -19.10 -15.11 25.69
CA VAL A 64 -18.21 -13.94 25.81
C VAL A 64 -17.72 -13.88 27.26
N ASP A 65 -16.42 -13.66 27.44
CA ASP A 65 -15.84 -13.47 28.77
C ASP A 65 -16.31 -12.13 29.35
N ALA A 66 -16.42 -12.01 30.68
CA ALA A 66 -16.77 -10.74 31.30
C ALA A 66 -15.64 -9.69 31.10
N GLY A 67 -16.01 -8.44 30.86
CA GLY A 67 -15.06 -7.37 30.57
C GLY A 67 -15.68 -6.17 29.86
N THR A 68 -14.84 -5.20 29.48
CA THR A 68 -15.27 -4.05 28.68
C THR A 68 -14.82 -4.25 27.25
N TYR A 69 -15.73 -4.14 26.28
CA TYR A 69 -15.44 -4.35 24.87
C TYR A 69 -15.90 -3.16 24.05
N THR A 70 -15.29 -2.95 22.89
CA THR A 70 -15.84 -2.06 21.86
C THR A 70 -16.64 -2.89 20.87
N LEU A 71 -17.94 -2.64 20.82
CA LEU A 71 -18.86 -3.19 19.83
C LEU A 71 -18.83 -2.28 18.61
N HIS A 72 -18.42 -2.78 17.45
CA HIS A 72 -18.61 -2.07 16.19
C HIS A 72 -19.81 -2.64 15.46
N ILE A 73 -20.61 -1.73 14.92
CA ILE A 73 -21.81 -2.04 14.16
C ILE A 73 -21.75 -1.30 12.82
N SER A 74 -21.94 -2.05 11.73
CA SER A 74 -22.05 -1.49 10.38
C SER A 74 -23.20 -2.12 9.60
N ALA A 75 -23.92 -1.31 8.82
CA ALA A 75 -25.04 -1.77 8.01
C ALA A 75 -25.15 -0.94 6.72
N VAL A 76 -25.58 -1.58 5.63
CA VAL A 76 -25.73 -0.90 4.34
C VAL A 76 -26.73 0.25 4.45
N GLY A 77 -26.30 1.46 4.07
CA GLY A 77 -27.11 2.68 4.13
C GLY A 77 -27.09 3.41 5.47
N TYR A 78 -26.36 2.93 6.46
CA TYR A 78 -26.23 3.54 7.78
C TYR A 78 -24.77 3.86 8.10
N ALA A 79 -24.55 4.91 8.89
CA ALA A 79 -23.23 5.27 9.39
C ALA A 79 -22.75 4.23 10.41
N ALA A 80 -21.52 3.74 10.24
CA ALA A 80 -20.92 2.80 11.18
C ALA A 80 -20.70 3.44 12.56
N ARG A 81 -20.78 2.62 13.62
CA ARG A 81 -20.69 3.08 15.01
C ARG A 81 -19.91 2.10 15.88
N ASN A 82 -18.97 2.62 16.64
CA ASN A 82 -18.28 2.00 17.76
C ASN A 82 -19.00 2.38 19.06
N GLN A 83 -19.26 1.40 19.92
CA GLN A 83 -19.84 1.62 21.23
C GLN A 83 -19.12 0.77 22.27
N GLU A 84 -18.64 1.42 23.33
CA GLU A 84 -18.12 0.69 24.48
C GLU A 84 -19.27 0.03 25.25
N ILE A 85 -19.10 -1.24 25.58
CA ILE A 85 -20.08 -2.07 26.30
C ILE A 85 -19.39 -2.81 27.44
N LYS A 86 -20.11 -3.03 28.54
CA LYS A 86 -19.65 -3.84 29.67
C LYS A 86 -20.40 -5.17 29.67
N VAL A 87 -19.67 -6.27 29.57
CA VAL A 87 -20.20 -7.63 29.66
C VAL A 87 -20.00 -8.12 31.10
N GLY A 88 -21.10 -8.31 31.83
CA GLY A 88 -21.11 -8.76 33.23
C GLY A 88 -21.88 -10.06 33.44
N ASN A 89 -22.23 -10.37 34.70
CA ASN A 89 -23.07 -11.52 35.03
C ASN A 89 -24.55 -11.18 34.76
N GLY A 90 -25.10 -11.68 33.65
CA GLY A 90 -26.52 -11.53 33.27
C GLY A 90 -26.70 -11.15 31.79
N ASN A 91 -27.86 -11.49 31.19
CA ASN A 91 -28.20 -11.02 29.85
C ASN A 91 -28.48 -9.51 29.89
N GLN A 92 -27.52 -8.69 29.47
CA GLN A 92 -27.79 -7.29 29.13
C GLN A 92 -28.21 -7.21 27.67
N ALA A 93 -29.46 -6.80 27.42
CA ALA A 93 -29.92 -6.46 26.08
C ALA A 93 -29.33 -5.10 25.69
N ILE A 94 -28.49 -5.08 24.65
CA ILE A 94 -27.89 -3.85 24.14
C ILE A 94 -28.76 -3.31 23.00
N ASP A 95 -29.32 -2.12 23.19
CA ASP A 95 -30.02 -1.41 22.11
C ASP A 95 -29.06 -0.45 21.40
N ILE A 96 -28.83 -0.72 20.11
CA ILE A 96 -28.00 0.10 19.23
C ILE A 96 -28.91 0.85 18.26
N ARG A 97 -28.68 2.15 18.14
CA ARG A 97 -29.30 3.00 17.11
C ARG A 97 -28.24 3.45 16.12
N LEU A 98 -28.46 3.18 14.83
CA LEU A 98 -27.65 3.68 13.72
C LEU A 98 -28.37 4.82 13.00
N LYS A 99 -27.62 5.84 12.61
CA LYS A 99 -28.12 6.94 11.78
C LYS A 99 -27.93 6.63 10.30
N ASP A 100 -28.76 7.20 9.45
CA ASP A 100 -28.58 7.12 7.99
C ASP A 100 -27.19 7.66 7.60
N ALA A 101 -26.48 6.97 6.71
CA ALA A 101 -25.16 7.39 6.22
C ALA A 101 -25.17 8.76 5.52
N ALA A 102 -26.34 9.24 5.09
CA ALA A 102 -26.52 10.59 4.54
C ALA A 102 -26.56 11.70 5.62
N ASN A 103 -26.71 11.35 6.90
CA ASN A 103 -26.88 12.28 8.01
C ASN A 103 -25.72 12.28 9.00
N GLN A 104 -24.76 11.36 8.87
CA GLN A 104 -23.62 11.24 9.77
C GLN A 104 -22.45 10.55 9.05
N LEU A 105 -21.22 10.94 9.40
CA LEU A 105 -20.00 10.27 8.95
C LEU A 105 -19.78 8.94 9.70
N ASP A 106 -19.17 7.97 9.03
CA ASP A 106 -18.79 6.70 9.61
C ASP A 106 -17.78 6.88 10.75
N GLU A 107 -17.96 6.18 11.87
CA GLU A 107 -16.88 5.91 12.79
C GLU A 107 -15.95 4.87 12.17
N VAL A 108 -14.66 5.21 12.07
CA VAL A 108 -13.73 4.43 11.27
C VAL A 108 -12.81 3.63 12.19
N THR A 109 -12.89 2.31 12.07
CA THR A 109 -11.95 1.39 12.72
C THR A 109 -10.71 1.20 11.87
N VAL A 110 -9.53 1.26 12.49
CA VAL A 110 -8.23 1.05 11.85
C VAL A 110 -7.42 -0.02 12.57
N THR A 111 -6.46 -0.65 11.89
CA THR A 111 -5.49 -1.58 12.48
C THR A 111 -4.07 -1.02 12.52
N ALA A 112 -3.95 0.31 12.47
CA ALA A 112 -2.71 1.08 12.39
C ALA A 112 -1.68 0.75 13.49
N GLN A 113 -2.14 0.36 14.68
CA GLN A 113 -1.26 -0.02 15.79
C GLN A 113 -1.17 -1.54 15.99
N LYS A 114 -1.44 -2.33 14.94
CA LYS A 114 -1.56 -3.79 14.96
C LYS A 114 -2.70 -4.29 15.87
N GLN A 115 -3.61 -3.40 16.23
CA GLN A 115 -4.86 -3.61 16.99
C GLN A 115 -5.96 -2.76 16.36
N GLU A 116 -7.20 -3.23 16.45
CA GLU A 116 -8.39 -2.51 16.00
C GLU A 116 -8.72 -1.37 16.97
N GLU A 117 -8.69 -0.14 16.47
CA GLU A 117 -8.91 1.08 17.24
C GLU A 117 -9.73 2.09 16.42
N ASP A 118 -10.37 3.04 17.10
CA ASP A 118 -11.00 4.18 16.42
C ASP A 118 -9.92 5.12 15.85
N ALA A 119 -9.99 5.43 14.55
CA ALA A 119 -9.05 6.30 13.85
C ALA A 119 -8.89 7.68 14.49
N GLN A 120 -9.94 8.20 15.16
CA GLN A 120 -9.94 9.50 15.81
C GLN A 120 -9.23 9.49 17.16
N ARG A 121 -9.02 8.31 17.76
CA ARG A 121 -8.28 8.15 19.03
C ARG A 121 -6.80 7.81 18.85
N VAL A 122 -6.40 7.28 17.69
CA VAL A 122 -4.99 6.96 17.42
C VAL A 122 -4.16 8.25 17.30
N PRO A 123 -3.09 8.45 18.10
CA PRO A 123 -2.33 9.71 18.12
C PRO A 123 -1.25 9.78 17.02
N ILE A 124 -1.64 9.55 15.77
CA ILE A 124 -0.82 9.68 14.55
C ILE A 124 -1.65 10.24 13.40
N SER A 125 -1.01 10.90 12.43
CA SER A 125 -1.65 11.26 11.16
C SER A 125 -1.98 10.02 10.33
N ILE A 126 -3.27 9.76 10.11
CA ILE A 126 -3.77 8.59 9.38
C ILE A 126 -4.97 8.98 8.52
N SER A 127 -4.90 8.64 7.23
CA SER A 127 -6.04 8.72 6.32
C SER A 127 -6.67 7.34 6.19
N THR A 128 -7.99 7.30 6.11
CA THR A 128 -8.74 6.03 6.00
C THR A 128 -9.74 6.12 4.87
N LEU A 129 -9.70 5.15 3.98
CA LEU A 129 -10.61 5.05 2.84
C LEU A 129 -11.52 3.84 3.03
N THR A 130 -12.81 4.08 3.16
CA THR A 130 -13.81 3.01 3.29
C THR A 130 -14.04 2.31 1.95
N ALA A 131 -14.61 1.10 1.96
CA ALA A 131 -15.03 0.40 0.74
C ALA A 131 -15.92 1.26 -0.17
N LYS A 132 -16.75 2.15 0.40
CA LYS A 132 -17.57 3.09 -0.36
C LYS A 132 -16.70 4.12 -1.07
N GLN A 133 -15.80 4.78 -0.34
CA GLN A 133 -14.87 5.76 -0.93
C GLN A 133 -14.00 5.14 -2.02
N ILE A 134 -13.48 3.93 -1.81
CA ILE A 134 -12.68 3.20 -2.81
C ILE A 134 -13.46 3.03 -4.13
N ARG A 135 -14.76 2.70 -4.06
CA ARG A 135 -15.63 2.63 -5.25
C ARG A 135 -15.97 4.01 -5.83
N ASP A 136 -16.22 5.00 -4.97
CA ASP A 136 -16.61 6.34 -5.38
C ASP A 136 -15.48 7.07 -6.13
N TYR A 137 -14.26 7.00 -5.60
CA TYR A 137 -13.03 7.50 -6.23
C TYR A 137 -12.51 6.62 -7.37
N ARG A 138 -13.10 5.43 -7.58
CA ARG A 138 -12.68 4.43 -8.57
C ARG A 138 -11.20 4.04 -8.44
N LEU A 139 -10.78 3.73 -7.22
CA LEU A 139 -9.40 3.31 -6.93
C LEU A 139 -9.23 1.87 -7.39
N TRP A 140 -8.42 1.67 -8.42
CA TRP A 140 -8.11 0.36 -8.96
C TRP A 140 -6.69 -0.09 -8.67
N ASP A 141 -5.79 0.84 -8.41
CA ASP A 141 -4.42 0.56 -8.00
C ASP A 141 -3.92 1.59 -6.96
N LEU A 142 -2.68 1.45 -6.50
CA LEU A 142 -2.12 2.39 -5.52
C LEU A 142 -1.73 3.75 -6.09
N LYS A 143 -1.49 3.91 -7.40
CA LYS A 143 -1.20 5.25 -7.95
C LYS A 143 -2.42 6.17 -7.87
N ASP A 144 -3.62 5.58 -7.88
CA ASP A 144 -4.88 6.31 -7.72
C ASP A 144 -5.02 7.00 -6.35
N LEU A 145 -4.23 6.60 -5.34
CA LEU A 145 -4.21 7.22 -4.01
C LEU A 145 -3.58 8.61 -3.99
N THR A 146 -2.87 9.00 -5.05
CA THR A 146 -2.20 10.30 -5.16
C THR A 146 -3.15 11.46 -4.85
N ALA A 147 -2.72 12.33 -3.93
CA ALA A 147 -3.47 13.46 -3.37
C ALA A 147 -4.76 13.12 -2.61
N ILE A 148 -5.21 11.85 -2.56
CA ILE A 148 -6.34 11.44 -1.72
C ILE A 148 -5.92 11.44 -0.26
N ALA A 149 -4.73 10.91 0.04
CA ALA A 149 -4.06 11.19 1.31
C ALA A 149 -3.16 12.43 1.14
N PRO A 150 -3.15 13.36 2.10
CA PRO A 150 -2.25 14.51 2.06
C PRO A 150 -0.78 14.12 1.91
N ASN A 151 -0.06 14.85 1.07
CA ASN A 151 1.36 14.67 0.78
C ASN A 151 1.75 13.27 0.26
N LEU A 152 0.77 12.49 -0.25
CA LEU A 152 1.03 11.22 -0.92
C LEU A 152 1.10 11.45 -2.44
N ASN A 153 2.20 11.00 -3.03
CA ASN A 153 2.40 10.97 -4.47
C ASN A 153 2.89 9.59 -4.90
N SER A 154 2.32 9.07 -5.97
CA SER A 154 2.66 7.76 -6.51
C SER A 154 2.74 7.85 -8.03
N ALA A 155 3.83 7.34 -8.60
CA ALA A 155 4.13 7.40 -10.04
C ALA A 155 4.78 6.10 -10.53
N GLY A 156 4.82 5.88 -11.84
CA GLY A 156 5.55 4.74 -12.40
C GLY A 156 5.88 4.89 -13.89
N PRO A 157 6.89 4.16 -14.40
CA PRO A 157 7.38 4.29 -15.78
C PRO A 157 6.53 3.53 -16.81
N GLY A 158 5.30 3.12 -16.47
CA GLY A 158 4.40 2.36 -17.36
C GLY A 158 4.62 0.84 -17.40
N ASP A 159 5.45 0.29 -16.51
CA ASP A 159 5.73 -1.14 -16.37
C ASP A 159 4.98 -1.81 -15.19
N ASN A 160 3.89 -1.17 -14.74
CA ASN A 160 3.05 -1.57 -13.61
C ASN A 160 3.73 -1.57 -12.22
N ARG A 161 4.98 -1.09 -12.06
CA ARG A 161 5.51 -0.72 -10.75
C ARG A 161 5.00 0.65 -10.32
N THR A 162 4.96 0.88 -9.00
CA THR A 162 4.54 2.16 -8.42
C THR A 162 5.54 2.60 -7.37
N VAL A 163 6.22 3.71 -7.64
CA VAL A 163 7.06 4.41 -6.67
C VAL A 163 6.16 5.34 -5.88
N SER A 164 6.07 5.12 -4.56
CA SER A 164 5.22 5.91 -3.67
C SER A 164 6.06 6.70 -2.67
N GLY A 165 5.71 7.97 -2.51
CA GLY A 165 6.29 8.90 -1.56
C GLY A 165 5.24 9.50 -0.64
N ILE A 166 5.60 9.71 0.62
CA ILE A 166 4.76 10.42 1.60
C ILE A 166 5.61 11.50 2.26
N ARG A 167 5.11 12.74 2.34
CA ARG A 167 5.79 13.89 2.98
C ARG A 167 7.20 14.12 2.43
N GLY A 168 7.39 13.90 1.14
CA GLY A 168 8.69 14.05 0.49
C GLY A 168 9.73 13.04 0.95
N ILE A 169 9.31 11.87 1.45
CA ILE A 169 10.19 10.73 1.68
C ILE A 169 9.85 9.68 0.62
N VAL A 170 10.73 9.52 -0.36
CA VAL A 170 10.56 8.67 -1.55
C VAL A 170 11.92 8.19 -2.03
N THR A 171 11.93 7.08 -2.77
CA THR A 171 13.11 6.50 -3.40
C THR A 171 12.69 5.73 -4.65
N THR A 172 13.52 5.72 -5.68
CA THR A 172 13.34 4.91 -6.90
C THR A 172 13.93 3.50 -6.77
N SER A 173 14.52 3.18 -5.61
CA SER A 173 15.03 1.85 -5.27
C SER A 173 13.93 0.80 -5.11
N TYR A 174 14.26 -0.46 -5.39
CA TYR A 174 13.39 -1.62 -5.15
C TYR A 174 13.03 -1.84 -3.67
N ASP A 175 13.86 -1.34 -2.75
CA ASP A 175 13.52 -1.13 -1.35
C ASP A 175 12.74 0.18 -1.15
N PRO A 176 11.39 0.15 -1.01
CA PRO A 176 10.57 1.34 -1.00
C PRO A 176 10.71 2.16 0.29
N ALA A 177 10.33 3.44 0.22
CA ALA A 177 10.25 4.32 1.40
C ALA A 177 8.90 4.20 2.15
N VAL A 178 7.87 3.73 1.45
CA VAL A 178 6.51 3.51 1.98
C VAL A 178 6.22 2.02 1.92
N ALA A 179 6.01 1.40 3.08
CA ALA A 179 5.73 -0.03 3.14
C ALA A 179 4.26 -0.29 2.79
N THR A 180 4.00 -1.32 2.00
CA THR A 180 2.63 -1.76 1.69
C THR A 180 2.32 -3.07 2.40
N TYR A 181 1.16 -3.14 3.04
CA TYR A 181 0.66 -4.34 3.69
C TYR A 181 -0.68 -4.72 3.07
N VAL A 182 -0.88 -6.03 2.80
CA VAL A 182 -2.16 -6.57 2.36
C VAL A 182 -2.55 -7.68 3.33
N ASP A 183 -3.67 -7.51 4.03
CA ASP A 183 -4.16 -8.47 5.04
C ASP A 183 -3.08 -8.83 6.10
N GLY A 184 -2.25 -7.85 6.48
CA GLY A 184 -1.15 -8.02 7.43
C GLY A 184 0.17 -8.55 6.84
N VAL A 185 0.19 -8.93 5.55
CA VAL A 185 1.39 -9.39 4.85
C VAL A 185 2.16 -8.23 4.23
N ASN A 186 3.41 -8.03 4.64
CA ASN A 186 4.31 -7.04 4.05
C ASN A 186 4.63 -7.39 2.59
N GLN A 187 4.38 -6.46 1.68
CA GLN A 187 4.85 -6.53 0.29
C GLN A 187 6.33 -6.12 0.26
N TYR A 188 7.23 -7.11 0.31
CA TYR A 188 8.64 -6.93 0.73
C TYR A 188 9.42 -5.86 -0.04
N GLY A 189 9.27 -5.83 -1.36
CA GLY A 189 9.89 -4.85 -2.26
C GLY A 189 9.03 -4.62 -3.50
N LEU A 190 9.49 -3.74 -4.40
CA LEU A 190 8.74 -3.39 -5.62
C LEU A 190 8.53 -4.58 -6.59
N ASP A 191 9.33 -5.65 -6.47
CA ASP A 191 9.19 -6.87 -7.29
C ASP A 191 8.12 -7.83 -6.78
N THR A 192 7.91 -7.94 -5.46
CA THR A 192 6.93 -8.90 -4.90
C THR A 192 5.56 -8.28 -4.63
N TYR A 193 5.38 -7.03 -5.01
CA TYR A 193 4.25 -6.19 -4.70
C TYR A 193 3.08 -6.38 -5.68
N ILE A 194 1.85 -6.49 -5.16
CA ILE A 194 0.61 -6.51 -5.97
C ILE A 194 0.02 -5.08 -5.99
N PRO A 195 0.10 -4.35 -7.12
CA PRO A 195 -0.38 -2.97 -7.20
C PRO A 195 -1.90 -2.82 -7.24
N GLN A 196 -2.60 -3.88 -7.64
CA GLN A 196 -4.01 -3.82 -7.99
C GLN A 196 -4.90 -4.03 -6.76
N LEU A 197 -5.94 -3.22 -6.65
CA LEU A 197 -6.95 -3.31 -5.60
C LEU A 197 -8.08 -4.25 -6.04
N LEU A 198 -8.36 -5.24 -5.21
CA LEU A 198 -9.44 -6.19 -5.38
C LEU A 198 -10.13 -6.41 -4.04
N ASP A 199 -11.44 -6.24 -4.05
CA ASP A 199 -12.31 -6.61 -2.94
C ASP A 199 -11.92 -6.03 -1.57
N VAL A 200 -11.55 -4.75 -1.61
CA VAL A 200 -11.01 -4.03 -0.47
C VAL A 200 -12.14 -3.58 0.46
N GLU A 201 -11.95 -3.83 1.75
CA GLU A 201 -12.81 -3.34 2.82
C GLU A 201 -12.44 -1.92 3.21
N ARG A 202 -11.14 -1.67 3.37
CA ARG A 202 -10.59 -0.34 3.63
C ARG A 202 -9.11 -0.26 3.29
N ILE A 203 -8.64 0.97 3.08
CA ILE A 203 -7.21 1.31 2.98
C ILE A 203 -6.89 2.30 4.10
N GLU A 204 -5.80 2.06 4.80
CA GLU A 204 -5.28 2.92 5.87
C GLU A 204 -3.92 3.45 5.42
N VAL A 205 -3.76 4.77 5.38
CA VAL A 205 -2.49 5.44 5.02
C VAL A 205 -1.94 6.12 6.25
N LEU A 206 -0.95 5.49 6.88
CA LEU A 206 -0.24 6.01 8.03
C LEU A 206 0.89 6.91 7.53
N ARG A 207 0.85 8.20 7.87
CA ARG A 207 1.82 9.19 7.41
C ARG A 207 2.94 9.37 8.44
N GLY A 208 4.16 9.53 7.96
CA GLY A 208 5.35 9.58 8.79
C GLY A 208 5.88 8.18 9.18
N PRO A 209 7.08 8.11 9.76
CA PRO A 209 7.78 6.85 9.99
C PRO A 209 7.03 5.90 10.92
N GLN A 210 6.95 4.63 10.54
CA GLN A 210 6.27 3.55 11.29
C GLN A 210 7.22 2.39 11.66
N GLY A 211 8.51 2.68 11.83
CA GLY A 211 9.54 1.68 12.06
C GLY A 211 9.29 0.78 13.27
N THR A 212 8.71 1.31 14.36
CA THR A 212 8.49 0.55 15.60
C THR A 212 7.58 -0.68 15.42
N LEU A 213 6.47 -0.57 14.69
CA LEU A 213 5.50 -1.66 14.52
C LEU A 213 5.59 -2.37 13.17
N TYR A 214 6.10 -1.69 12.14
CA TYR A 214 6.16 -2.22 10.77
C TYR A 214 7.60 -2.52 10.30
N GLY A 215 8.63 -1.98 10.95
CA GLY A 215 10.04 -2.29 10.67
C GLY A 215 10.59 -1.56 9.44
N ARG A 216 11.38 -2.29 8.65
CA ARG A 216 12.07 -1.78 7.45
C ARG A 216 11.11 -1.15 6.44
N ASN A 217 11.63 -0.23 5.62
CA ASN A 217 10.94 0.34 4.45
C ASN A 217 9.66 1.15 4.79
N ALA A 218 9.50 1.52 6.07
CA ALA A 218 8.41 2.37 6.56
C ALA A 218 8.94 3.75 7.02
N THR A 219 9.76 4.40 6.19
CA THR A 219 10.41 5.69 6.50
C THR A 219 9.52 6.89 6.19
N GLY A 220 8.72 6.83 5.13
CA GLY A 220 7.72 7.84 4.77
C GLY A 220 6.34 7.54 5.34
N GLY A 221 6.00 6.26 5.49
CA GLY A 221 4.69 5.81 5.96
C GLY A 221 4.39 4.35 5.67
N VAL A 222 3.12 3.98 5.85
CA VAL A 222 2.58 2.65 5.54
C VAL A 222 1.25 2.79 4.82
N ILE A 223 1.05 2.02 3.76
CA ILE A 223 -0.25 1.79 3.12
C ILE A 223 -0.71 0.39 3.52
N ASN A 224 -1.75 0.30 4.34
CA ASN A 224 -2.29 -0.96 4.86
C ASN A 224 -3.66 -1.23 4.23
N ILE A 225 -3.77 -2.33 3.50
CA ILE A 225 -4.93 -2.71 2.69
C ILE A 225 -5.58 -3.93 3.35
N ILE A 226 -6.85 -3.81 3.68
CA ILE A 226 -7.63 -4.87 4.31
C ILE A 226 -8.71 -5.31 3.32
N THR A 227 -8.73 -6.61 2.98
CA THR A 227 -9.75 -7.18 2.10
C THR A 227 -10.96 -7.69 2.88
N LYS A 228 -12.14 -7.65 2.25
CA LYS A 228 -13.40 -8.04 2.88
C LYS A 228 -13.41 -9.51 3.29
N GLN A 229 -13.64 -9.75 4.57
CA GLN A 229 -13.66 -11.09 5.15
C GLN A 229 -15.06 -11.74 5.03
N PRO A 230 -15.17 -13.08 4.90
CA PRO A 230 -16.46 -13.76 4.88
C PRO A 230 -17.10 -13.81 6.28
N SER A 231 -18.43 -13.92 6.29
CA SER A 231 -19.26 -13.96 7.50
C SER A 231 -20.26 -15.12 7.48
N ASN A 232 -21.15 -15.19 8.47
CA ASN A 232 -22.25 -16.15 8.55
C ASN A 232 -23.38 -15.94 7.53
N THR A 233 -23.27 -14.93 6.67
CA THR A 233 -24.22 -14.70 5.57
C THR A 233 -23.51 -14.87 4.24
N LEU A 234 -24.20 -15.53 3.31
CA LEU A 234 -23.80 -15.51 1.91
C LEU A 234 -23.84 -14.06 1.42
N SER A 235 -22.74 -13.58 0.84
CA SER A 235 -22.66 -12.28 0.18
C SER A 235 -21.82 -12.39 -1.08
N GLY A 236 -22.09 -11.52 -2.05
CA GLY A 236 -21.36 -11.53 -3.31
C GLY A 236 -21.42 -10.22 -4.04
N PHE A 237 -20.59 -10.09 -5.07
CA PHE A 237 -20.61 -8.96 -5.98
C PHE A 237 -20.18 -9.38 -7.38
N ALA A 238 -20.68 -8.66 -8.38
CA ALA A 238 -20.18 -8.70 -9.74
C ALA A 238 -20.10 -7.27 -10.28
N GLY A 239 -19.10 -6.99 -11.11
CA GLY A 239 -18.91 -5.68 -11.72
C GLY A 239 -18.36 -5.78 -13.13
N LEU A 240 -18.86 -4.93 -14.01
CA LEU A 240 -18.42 -4.75 -15.39
C LEU A 240 -18.08 -3.28 -15.59
N ASP A 241 -16.87 -2.99 -16.06
CA ASP A 241 -16.44 -1.64 -16.42
C ASP A 241 -15.96 -1.65 -17.87
N PHE A 242 -16.46 -0.72 -18.67
CA PHE A 242 -16.08 -0.51 -20.06
C PHE A 242 -15.70 0.95 -20.27
N GLY A 243 -14.69 1.21 -21.10
CA GLY A 243 -14.26 2.58 -21.39
C GLY A 243 -13.57 2.73 -22.74
N ASN A 244 -13.15 3.96 -23.03
CA ASN A 244 -12.33 4.25 -24.21
C ASN A 244 -10.98 3.50 -24.16
N TYR A 245 -10.27 3.47 -25.30
CA TYR A 245 -9.02 2.70 -25.48
C TYR A 245 -9.17 1.19 -25.20
N GLY A 246 -10.34 0.63 -25.53
CA GLY A 246 -10.62 -0.79 -25.36
C GLY A 246 -10.59 -1.25 -23.90
N GLN A 247 -10.79 -0.33 -22.96
CA GLN A 247 -10.76 -0.65 -21.54
C GLN A 247 -11.91 -1.59 -21.16
N GLN A 248 -11.57 -2.68 -20.49
CA GLN A 248 -12.51 -3.68 -19.99
C GLN A 248 -12.07 -4.15 -18.61
N ARG A 249 -12.98 -4.24 -17.65
CA ARG A 249 -12.69 -4.83 -16.34
C ARG A 249 -13.90 -5.60 -15.83
N TYR A 250 -13.64 -6.82 -15.35
CA TYR A 250 -14.64 -7.75 -14.88
C TYR A 250 -14.26 -8.18 -13.46
N THR A 251 -15.13 -7.91 -12.50
CA THR A 251 -14.92 -8.28 -11.11
C THR A 251 -16.01 -9.24 -10.66
N LEU A 252 -15.64 -10.24 -9.86
CA LEU A 252 -16.58 -11.20 -9.29
C LEU A 252 -16.07 -11.60 -7.91
N GLY A 253 -16.96 -11.72 -6.94
CA GLY A 253 -16.62 -12.32 -5.67
C GLY A 253 -17.80 -12.90 -4.92
N LEU A 254 -17.50 -13.90 -4.10
CA LEU A 254 -18.45 -14.66 -3.30
C LEU A 254 -17.85 -14.94 -1.93
N ARG A 255 -18.64 -14.80 -0.88
CA ARG A 255 -18.28 -15.11 0.50
C ARG A 255 -19.41 -15.89 1.14
N ALA A 256 -19.09 -17.03 1.73
CA ALA A 256 -20.09 -17.93 2.29
C ALA A 256 -19.58 -18.64 3.55
N PRO A 257 -20.44 -18.92 4.53
CA PRO A 257 -20.16 -19.95 5.53
C PRO A 257 -20.34 -21.33 4.89
N LEU A 258 -19.26 -22.09 4.75
CA LEU A 258 -19.34 -23.51 4.41
C LEU A 258 -19.96 -24.30 5.57
N ILE A 259 -19.63 -23.91 6.80
CA ILE A 259 -20.25 -24.37 8.04
C ILE A 259 -20.46 -23.13 8.90
N LYS A 260 -21.72 -22.78 9.20
CA LYS A 260 -22.04 -21.63 10.05
C LYS A 260 -21.27 -21.68 11.36
N ASP A 261 -20.78 -20.52 11.78
CA ASP A 261 -20.00 -20.29 13.01
C ASP A 261 -18.67 -21.07 13.08
N LYS A 262 -18.22 -21.68 11.98
CA LYS A 262 -17.06 -22.60 12.01
C LYS A 262 -16.13 -22.52 10.82
N LEU A 263 -16.65 -22.54 9.59
CA LEU A 263 -15.83 -22.59 8.38
C LEU A 263 -16.39 -21.64 7.32
N PHE A 264 -15.55 -20.73 6.82
CA PHE A 264 -15.93 -19.66 5.92
C PHE A 264 -15.01 -19.65 4.71
N LEU A 265 -15.59 -19.50 3.52
CA LEU A 265 -14.89 -19.37 2.26
C LEU A 265 -15.15 -18.00 1.65
N GLY A 266 -14.10 -17.38 1.12
CA GLY A 266 -14.17 -16.19 0.28
C GLY A 266 -13.38 -16.41 -1.00
N VAL A 267 -13.94 -15.98 -2.13
CA VAL A 267 -13.26 -15.97 -3.42
C VAL A 267 -13.57 -14.65 -4.09
N ALA A 268 -12.56 -13.94 -4.56
CA ALA A 268 -12.71 -12.76 -5.40
C ALA A 268 -11.72 -12.83 -6.57
N GLY A 269 -12.13 -12.31 -7.71
CA GLY A 269 -11.29 -12.26 -8.91
C GLY A 269 -11.55 -11.00 -9.71
N VAL A 270 -10.53 -10.55 -10.41
CA VAL A 270 -10.64 -9.51 -11.42
C VAL A 270 -9.82 -9.84 -12.65
N TYR A 271 -10.43 -9.66 -13.81
CA TYR A 271 -9.73 -9.47 -15.08
C TYR A 271 -9.79 -7.99 -15.45
N SER A 272 -8.68 -7.44 -15.92
CA SER A 272 -8.63 -6.07 -16.44
C SER A 272 -7.80 -6.05 -17.71
N GLY A 273 -8.29 -5.39 -18.75
CA GLY A 273 -7.64 -5.24 -20.05
C GLY A 273 -7.74 -3.81 -20.57
N PHE A 274 -6.72 -3.40 -21.31
CA PHE A 274 -6.55 -2.07 -21.87
C PHE A 274 -5.76 -2.15 -23.17
N ASN A 275 -6.24 -1.55 -24.27
CA ASN A 275 -5.56 -1.64 -25.56
C ASN A 275 -4.38 -0.68 -25.72
N GLY A 276 -4.11 0.17 -24.72
CA GLY A 276 -3.06 1.17 -24.82
C GLY A 276 -3.55 2.50 -25.40
N PHE A 277 -2.76 3.54 -25.23
CA PHE A 277 -2.92 4.81 -25.95
C PHE A 277 -1.62 5.31 -26.59
N TYR A 278 -0.51 4.61 -26.39
CA TYR A 278 0.75 4.92 -27.07
C TYR A 278 0.79 4.30 -28.46
N THR A 279 1.47 5.00 -29.38
CA THR A 279 1.83 4.49 -30.70
C THR A 279 3.33 4.50 -30.83
N ASN A 280 3.90 3.41 -31.33
CA ASN A 280 5.31 3.34 -31.68
C ASN A 280 5.49 3.83 -33.13
N THR A 281 6.17 4.96 -33.32
CA THR A 281 6.38 5.59 -34.62
C THR A 281 7.40 4.86 -35.48
N PHE A 282 8.31 4.09 -34.86
CA PHE A 282 9.35 3.33 -35.56
C PHE A 282 8.74 2.33 -36.57
N ASN A 283 7.65 1.67 -36.18
CA ASN A 283 6.96 0.66 -37.00
C ASN A 283 5.46 0.96 -37.19
N ASN A 284 4.99 2.12 -36.73
CA ASN A 284 3.60 2.58 -36.78
C ASN A 284 2.60 1.57 -36.17
N THR A 285 2.93 1.01 -35.00
CA THR A 285 2.07 0.04 -34.28
C THR A 285 1.56 0.59 -32.95
N HIS A 286 0.45 0.04 -32.44
CA HIS A 286 0.01 0.33 -31.07
C HIS A 286 1.03 -0.21 -30.06
N PHE A 287 1.25 0.56 -29.00
CA PHE A 287 2.14 0.20 -27.90
C PHE A 287 1.30 0.00 -26.62
N ASP A 288 1.93 -0.27 -25.48
CA ASP A 288 1.34 -0.31 -24.12
C ASP A 288 0.05 -1.12 -23.87
N LYS A 289 -0.28 -2.09 -24.71
CA LYS A 289 -1.45 -2.96 -24.51
C LYS A 289 -1.25 -3.84 -23.29
N GLN A 290 -2.17 -3.78 -22.33
CA GLN A 290 -2.04 -4.46 -21.04
C GLN A 290 -3.25 -5.31 -20.70
N HIS A 291 -3.03 -6.45 -20.06
CA HIS A 291 -4.08 -7.17 -19.36
C HIS A 291 -3.52 -7.95 -18.17
N PHE A 292 -4.35 -8.10 -17.14
CA PHE A 292 -4.01 -8.92 -15.99
C PHE A 292 -5.22 -9.68 -15.43
N PHE A 293 -4.90 -10.74 -14.68
CA PHE A 293 -5.83 -11.42 -13.79
C PHE A 293 -5.30 -11.40 -12.36
N LEU A 294 -6.12 -10.98 -11.41
CA LEU A 294 -5.84 -11.05 -9.96
C LEU A 294 -6.92 -11.90 -9.28
N GLY A 295 -6.51 -12.92 -8.54
CA GLY A 295 -7.38 -13.74 -7.69
C GLY A 295 -7.03 -13.60 -6.21
N ASN A 296 -8.04 -13.67 -5.34
CA ASN A 296 -7.93 -13.69 -3.88
C ASN A 296 -8.85 -14.80 -3.33
N TYR A 297 -8.25 -15.82 -2.73
CA TYR A 297 -8.95 -16.95 -2.14
C TYR A 297 -8.69 -17.00 -0.64
N TYR A 298 -9.73 -17.16 0.13
CA TYR A 298 -9.72 -17.01 1.57
C TYR A 298 -10.47 -18.17 2.22
N LEU A 299 -9.88 -18.77 3.26
CA LEU A 299 -10.52 -19.78 4.09
C LEU A 299 -10.28 -19.45 5.57
N LYS A 300 -11.37 -19.25 6.33
CA LYS A 300 -11.31 -19.04 7.78
C LYS A 300 -11.97 -20.19 8.51
N PHE A 301 -11.25 -20.76 9.45
CA PHE A 301 -11.70 -21.83 10.32
C PHE A 301 -11.66 -21.36 11.77
N LEU A 302 -12.83 -21.28 12.40
CA LEU A 302 -12.97 -21.09 13.84
C LEU A 302 -12.90 -22.45 14.51
N ALA A 303 -11.69 -22.84 14.94
CA ALA A 303 -11.49 -24.08 15.69
C ALA A 303 -12.27 -24.04 17.02
N THR A 304 -12.30 -22.86 17.65
CA THR A 304 -13.16 -22.51 18.79
C THR A 304 -13.60 -21.05 18.67
N SER A 305 -14.41 -20.54 19.60
CA SER A 305 -14.72 -19.09 19.65
C SER A 305 -13.50 -18.21 19.92
N LYS A 306 -12.40 -18.79 20.44
CA LYS A 306 -11.16 -18.07 20.78
C LYS A 306 -10.05 -18.31 19.78
N LEU A 307 -10.05 -19.43 19.05
CA LEU A 307 -8.98 -19.81 18.12
C LEU A 307 -9.49 -19.80 16.68
N ALA A 308 -8.91 -18.93 15.86
CA ALA A 308 -9.19 -18.85 14.43
C ALA A 308 -7.92 -19.09 13.61
N LEU A 309 -8.08 -19.80 12.49
CA LEU A 309 -7.06 -20.01 11.48
C LEU A 309 -7.56 -19.42 10.17
N THR A 310 -6.74 -18.63 9.51
CA THR A 310 -7.08 -17.91 8.28
C THR A 310 -6.01 -18.17 7.23
N LEU A 311 -6.37 -18.90 6.18
CA LEU A 311 -5.54 -19.10 4.99
C LEU A 311 -5.97 -18.10 3.92
N ASN A 312 -5.02 -17.36 3.36
CA ASN A 312 -5.26 -16.47 2.23
C ASN A 312 -4.24 -16.74 1.11
N ILE A 313 -4.72 -16.86 -0.12
CA ILE A 313 -3.91 -17.11 -1.31
C ILE A 313 -4.27 -16.06 -2.35
N LYS A 314 -3.25 -15.39 -2.92
CA LYS A 314 -3.42 -14.44 -4.02
C LYS A 314 -2.55 -14.82 -5.20
N ASN A 315 -3.07 -14.65 -6.41
CA ASN A 315 -2.32 -14.80 -7.65
C ASN A 315 -2.53 -13.57 -8.52
N TYR A 316 -1.46 -13.03 -9.10
CA TYR A 316 -1.48 -11.91 -10.02
C TYR A 316 -0.70 -12.32 -11.27
N ASN A 317 -1.35 -12.31 -12.43
CA ASN A 317 -0.73 -12.63 -13.71
C ASN A 317 -0.92 -11.43 -14.64
N ASN A 318 0.15 -10.73 -14.95
CA ASN A 318 0.15 -9.51 -15.76
C ASN A 318 0.90 -9.71 -17.06
N ARG A 319 0.35 -9.15 -18.13
CA ARG A 319 0.92 -9.11 -19.48
C ARG A 319 0.88 -7.67 -19.96
N ASN A 320 2.05 -7.12 -20.26
CA ASN A 320 2.19 -5.76 -20.72
C ASN A 320 3.00 -5.75 -22.03
N ASN A 321 2.32 -5.51 -23.14
CA ASN A 321 2.86 -5.49 -24.49
C ASN A 321 3.24 -4.05 -24.84
N GLY A 322 4.46 -3.66 -24.46
CA GLY A 322 4.92 -2.26 -24.45
C GLY A 322 5.10 -1.71 -23.04
N ALA A 323 5.79 -2.46 -22.17
CA ALA A 323 6.33 -1.92 -20.93
C ALA A 323 7.34 -0.81 -21.24
N PHE A 324 7.48 0.17 -20.34
CA PHE A 324 8.29 1.39 -20.55
C PHE A 324 7.93 2.20 -21.81
N PRO A 325 6.66 2.66 -21.96
CA PRO A 325 6.28 3.65 -22.96
C PRO A 325 6.88 5.02 -22.59
N LEU A 326 8.17 5.16 -22.91
CA LEU A 326 9.00 6.31 -22.63
C LEU A 326 9.37 6.99 -23.95
N ALA A 327 9.22 8.32 -23.99
CA ALA A 327 9.85 9.16 -24.99
C ALA A 327 11.26 9.56 -24.52
N GLY A 328 12.17 9.86 -25.44
CA GLY A 328 13.57 10.16 -25.13
C GLY A 328 13.77 11.38 -24.22
N SER A 329 12.84 12.34 -24.22
CA SER A 329 12.91 13.50 -23.34
C SER A 329 11.54 14.01 -22.87
N PRO A 330 11.49 14.85 -21.81
CA PRO A 330 10.27 15.53 -21.38
C PRO A 330 9.66 16.42 -22.47
N ALA A 331 10.51 17.06 -23.27
CA ALA A 331 10.08 17.96 -24.34
C ALA A 331 9.37 17.16 -25.44
N ASP A 332 9.97 16.04 -25.87
CA ASP A 332 9.40 15.17 -26.90
C ASP A 332 8.07 14.58 -26.45
N ALA A 333 8.02 14.10 -25.19
CA ALA A 333 6.80 13.57 -24.59
C ALA A 333 5.65 14.59 -24.62
N LEU A 334 5.92 15.87 -24.37
CA LEU A 334 4.91 16.92 -24.32
C LEU A 334 4.56 17.49 -25.71
N SER A 335 5.52 17.53 -26.65
CA SER A 335 5.29 18.03 -28.01
C SER A 335 4.53 17.03 -28.88
N ASP A 336 4.78 15.73 -28.71
CA ASP A 336 4.06 14.67 -29.41
C ASP A 336 3.50 13.61 -28.43
N PRO A 337 2.43 13.95 -27.69
CA PRO A 337 1.93 13.10 -26.60
C PRO A 337 1.53 11.70 -27.06
N PHE A 338 1.94 10.72 -26.25
CA PHE A 338 1.64 9.29 -26.45
C PHE A 338 2.22 8.71 -27.75
N LYS A 339 3.34 9.26 -28.21
CA LYS A 339 4.19 8.61 -29.19
C LYS A 339 5.53 8.25 -28.58
N VAL A 340 6.02 7.08 -28.96
CA VAL A 340 7.38 6.61 -28.67
C VAL A 340 8.01 6.16 -29.97
N ASP A 341 9.32 6.11 -30.05
CA ASP A 341 10.03 5.76 -31.27
C ASP A 341 11.01 4.63 -31.00
N GLN A 342 10.53 3.48 -30.51
CA GLN A 342 11.38 2.42 -29.97
C GLN A 342 11.63 1.32 -31.00
N ASN A 343 12.88 0.95 -31.24
CA ASN A 343 13.25 -0.07 -32.22
C ASN A 343 12.95 -1.51 -31.77
N ALA A 344 12.72 -1.72 -30.47
CA ALA A 344 12.38 -3.00 -29.88
C ALA A 344 11.04 -2.92 -29.15
N THR A 345 10.23 -3.99 -29.27
CA THR A 345 8.99 -4.15 -28.53
C THR A 345 8.98 -5.49 -27.82
N THR A 346 8.40 -5.56 -26.63
CA THR A 346 8.34 -6.78 -25.83
C THR A 346 6.96 -7.00 -25.22
N THR A 347 6.72 -8.25 -24.83
CA THR A 347 5.72 -8.56 -23.80
C THR A 347 6.43 -8.81 -22.47
N MET A 348 6.17 -7.96 -21.48
CA MET A 348 6.50 -8.21 -20.08
C MET A 348 5.53 -9.25 -19.51
N ILE A 349 6.11 -10.30 -18.94
CA ILE A 349 5.44 -11.32 -18.16
C ILE A 349 5.74 -11.04 -16.71
N ASP A 350 4.73 -10.79 -15.88
CA ASP A 350 4.89 -10.60 -14.46
C ASP A 350 3.86 -11.43 -13.69
N ASN A 351 4.32 -12.46 -12.98
CA ASN A 351 3.47 -13.35 -12.22
C ASN A 351 3.87 -13.35 -10.75
N THR A 352 2.92 -13.01 -9.88
CA THR A 352 3.09 -13.03 -8.42
C THR A 352 2.15 -14.05 -7.79
N PHE A 353 2.68 -14.90 -6.92
CA PHE A 353 1.93 -15.78 -6.04
C PHE A 353 2.22 -15.41 -4.58
N GLN A 354 1.18 -15.27 -3.77
CA GLN A 354 1.30 -15.05 -2.33
C GLN A 354 0.41 -16.02 -1.57
N SER A 355 0.94 -16.63 -0.52
CA SER A 355 0.15 -17.39 0.44
C SER A 355 0.44 -16.91 1.86
N SER A 356 -0.58 -16.90 2.71
CA SER A 356 -0.43 -16.57 4.11
C SER A 356 -1.35 -17.39 5.00
N LEU A 357 -0.86 -17.72 6.19
CA LEU A 357 -1.61 -18.39 7.23
C LEU A 357 -1.51 -17.55 8.51
N ALA A 358 -2.65 -17.04 8.97
CA ALA A 358 -2.77 -16.36 10.26
C ALA A 358 -3.48 -17.27 11.26
N ILE A 359 -2.88 -17.44 12.45
CA ILE A 359 -3.46 -18.15 13.59
C ILE A 359 -3.65 -17.12 14.69
N SER A 360 -4.89 -16.87 15.09
CA SER A 360 -5.24 -15.89 16.11
C SER A 360 -5.96 -16.53 17.29
N TYR A 361 -5.44 -16.30 18.49
CA TYR A 361 -6.02 -16.71 19.76
C TYR A 361 -6.45 -15.49 20.56
N THR A 362 -7.73 -15.42 20.91
CA THR A 362 -8.30 -14.40 21.80
C THR A 362 -8.36 -14.94 23.23
N GLY A 363 -7.46 -14.48 24.09
CA GLY A 363 -7.34 -14.95 25.46
C GLY A 363 -7.81 -13.91 26.48
N ARG A 364 -7.85 -14.33 27.75
CA ARG A 364 -8.23 -13.47 28.88
C ARG A 364 -7.08 -12.60 29.36
N ASP A 365 -5.86 -13.12 29.31
CA ASP A 365 -4.65 -12.45 29.82
C ASP A 365 -3.84 -11.81 28.69
N PHE A 366 -3.89 -12.39 27.50
CA PHE A 366 -3.35 -11.83 26.27
C PHE A 366 -4.08 -12.37 25.05
N ASN A 367 -4.02 -11.63 23.97
CA ASN A 367 -4.30 -12.10 22.62
C ASN A 367 -2.99 -12.49 21.94
N PHE A 368 -3.00 -13.54 21.12
CA PHE A 368 -1.85 -14.01 20.36
C PHE A 368 -2.18 -14.10 18.88
N THR A 369 -1.24 -13.74 18.02
CA THR A 369 -1.31 -13.93 16.58
C THR A 369 0.02 -14.44 16.04
N SER A 370 -0.03 -15.50 15.24
CA SER A 370 1.07 -15.95 14.39
C SER A 370 0.68 -15.72 12.93
N GLN A 371 1.50 -15.03 12.16
CA GLN A 371 1.27 -14.82 10.73
C GLN A 371 2.49 -15.29 9.94
N SER A 372 2.30 -16.34 9.14
CA SER A 372 3.29 -16.86 8.20
C SER A 372 2.90 -16.47 6.78
N SER A 373 3.84 -16.08 5.94
CA SER A 373 3.57 -15.86 4.51
C SER A 373 4.73 -16.26 3.62
N TYR A 374 4.41 -16.66 2.39
CA TYR A 374 5.37 -16.96 1.34
C TYR A 374 4.96 -16.26 0.04
N GLN A 375 5.89 -15.55 -0.58
CA GLN A 375 5.68 -14.76 -1.79
C GLN A 375 6.69 -15.20 -2.85
N VAL A 376 6.23 -15.36 -4.08
CA VAL A 376 7.06 -15.62 -5.25
C VAL A 376 6.65 -14.65 -6.34
N ASN A 377 7.61 -13.94 -6.90
CA ASN A 377 7.43 -13.15 -8.11
C ASN A 377 8.34 -13.72 -9.21
N ASN A 378 7.86 -13.71 -10.45
CA ASN A 378 8.65 -14.00 -11.64
C ASN A 378 8.33 -12.97 -12.70
N ARG A 379 9.31 -12.11 -13.02
CA ARG A 379 9.17 -11.03 -14.00
C ARG A 379 10.27 -11.13 -15.05
N TYR A 380 9.87 -11.19 -16.33
CA TYR A 380 10.80 -11.21 -17.45
C TYR A 380 10.16 -10.65 -18.74
N TYR A 381 11.00 -10.32 -19.72
CA TYR A 381 10.61 -9.82 -21.03
C TYR A 381 10.80 -10.92 -22.09
N THR A 382 9.80 -11.13 -22.94
CA THR A 382 9.81 -12.21 -23.95
C THR A 382 10.87 -11.99 -25.03
N THR A 383 11.09 -10.73 -25.40
CA THR A 383 12.18 -10.21 -26.23
C THR A 383 12.88 -9.09 -25.46
N PRO A 384 14.10 -8.69 -25.85
CA PRO A 384 14.78 -7.56 -25.22
C PRO A 384 13.93 -6.29 -25.26
N ILE A 385 13.97 -5.48 -24.19
CA ILE A 385 13.39 -4.13 -24.21
C ILE A 385 14.38 -3.18 -24.87
N ASP A 386 13.87 -2.16 -25.54
CA ASP A 386 14.65 -1.00 -25.94
C ASP A 386 15.15 -0.28 -24.66
N GLY A 387 16.47 -0.08 -24.56
CA GLY A 387 17.14 0.51 -23.41
C GLY A 387 17.55 1.97 -23.64
N ASP A 388 17.62 2.43 -24.88
CA ASP A 388 17.85 3.83 -25.24
C ASP A 388 16.56 4.58 -25.61
N PHE A 389 15.45 3.86 -25.74
CA PHE A 389 14.10 4.36 -25.98
C PHE A 389 14.00 5.16 -27.29
N SER A 390 14.66 4.67 -28.33
CA SER A 390 14.81 5.35 -29.61
C SER A 390 14.90 4.38 -30.81
N ALA A 391 14.93 4.96 -32.02
CA ALA A 391 14.88 4.19 -33.26
C ALA A 391 16.22 3.55 -33.64
N ILE A 392 17.33 3.95 -33.01
CA ILE A 392 18.66 3.43 -33.33
C ILE A 392 18.90 2.09 -32.65
N ASP A 393 19.72 1.22 -33.26
CA ASP A 393 20.16 -0.04 -32.65
C ASP A 393 21.26 0.20 -31.61
N GLY A 394 20.92 0.96 -30.56
CA GLY A 394 21.84 1.40 -29.53
C GLY A 394 21.98 0.39 -28.40
N ILE A 395 20.99 0.36 -27.50
CA ILE A 395 21.01 -0.45 -26.29
C ILE A 395 19.72 -1.25 -26.18
N SER A 396 19.80 -2.54 -25.89
CA SER A 396 18.64 -3.34 -25.46
C SER A 396 18.91 -4.14 -24.19
N ILE A 397 17.88 -4.37 -23.38
CA ILE A 397 18.00 -5.10 -22.11
C ILE A 397 17.37 -6.48 -22.23
N ILE A 398 18.17 -7.50 -21.96
CA ILE A 398 17.81 -8.92 -21.97
C ILE A 398 17.68 -9.38 -20.53
N ASN A 399 16.55 -9.93 -20.11
CA ASN A 399 16.44 -10.54 -18.78
C ASN A 399 15.79 -11.93 -18.79
N ASN A 400 15.59 -12.51 -19.96
CA ASN A 400 15.03 -13.85 -20.08
C ASN A 400 16.15 -14.88 -20.29
N TYR A 401 16.81 -15.24 -19.20
CA TYR A 401 17.86 -16.27 -19.17
C TYR A 401 17.34 -17.65 -18.71
N GLY A 402 16.03 -17.87 -18.78
CA GLY A 402 15.37 -19.10 -18.31
C GLY A 402 14.75 -19.00 -16.92
N GLY A 403 13.97 -20.02 -16.55
CA GLY A 403 13.06 -19.98 -15.41
C GLY A 403 13.67 -19.95 -14.02
N ASP A 404 14.99 -20.06 -13.89
CA ASP A 404 15.71 -20.00 -12.61
C ASP A 404 16.11 -18.57 -12.21
N TRP A 405 16.14 -17.65 -13.17
CA TRP A 405 16.53 -16.24 -12.97
C TRP A 405 15.31 -15.32 -12.84
N ASN A 406 15.51 -14.17 -12.22
CA ASN A 406 14.51 -13.12 -12.03
C ASN A 406 13.24 -13.61 -11.30
N LYS A 407 13.42 -14.65 -10.46
CA LYS A 407 12.39 -15.27 -9.64
C LYS A 407 12.64 -15.01 -8.16
N VAL A 408 12.06 -13.92 -7.67
CA VAL A 408 12.19 -13.46 -6.29
C VAL A 408 11.33 -14.30 -5.36
N LYS A 409 11.88 -14.73 -4.21
CA LYS A 409 11.19 -15.53 -3.19
C LYS A 409 11.35 -14.89 -1.82
N THR A 410 10.26 -14.71 -1.10
CA THR A 410 10.27 -14.13 0.26
C THR A 410 9.40 -14.96 1.21
N GLY A 411 9.96 -15.37 2.34
CA GLY A 411 9.23 -15.97 3.46
C GLY A 411 9.24 -15.04 4.67
N ILE A 412 8.10 -14.90 5.35
CA ILE A 412 7.94 -14.02 6.53
C ILE A 412 7.22 -14.78 7.64
N GLN A 413 7.62 -14.52 8.88
CA GLN A 413 6.94 -14.97 10.10
C GLN A 413 6.84 -13.82 11.10
N GLU A 414 5.65 -13.56 11.63
CA GLU A 414 5.42 -12.66 12.76
C GLU A 414 4.74 -13.41 13.90
N PHE A 415 5.21 -13.20 15.13
CA PHE A 415 4.52 -13.55 16.37
C PHE A 415 4.17 -12.27 17.10
N ARG A 416 2.90 -12.10 17.48
CA ARG A 416 2.41 -10.90 18.15
C ARG A 416 1.57 -11.27 19.35
N PHE A 417 1.83 -10.60 20.47
CA PHE A 417 1.06 -10.64 21.71
C PHE A 417 0.49 -9.26 21.96
N THR A 418 -0.76 -9.19 22.40
CA THR A 418 -1.44 -7.93 22.69
C THR A 418 -2.26 -8.04 23.95
N SER A 419 -2.53 -6.90 24.59
CA SER A 419 -3.51 -6.85 25.67
C SER A 419 -4.88 -7.37 25.19
N PRO A 420 -5.62 -8.09 26.05
CA PRO A 420 -6.97 -8.56 25.75
C PRO A 420 -7.92 -7.40 25.43
N ALA A 421 -8.88 -7.64 24.54
CA ALA A 421 -9.94 -6.69 24.22
C ALA A 421 -10.77 -6.30 25.45
N SER A 422 -10.93 -7.22 26.40
CA SER A 422 -11.68 -7.04 27.65
C SER A 422 -10.98 -6.18 28.71
N SER A 423 -9.69 -5.87 28.50
CA SER A 423 -8.85 -5.24 29.52
C SER A 423 -9.29 -3.81 29.81
N THR A 424 -9.55 -3.53 31.08
CA THR A 424 -9.79 -2.19 31.63
C THR A 424 -8.54 -1.58 32.26
N ALA A 425 -7.39 -2.25 32.14
CA ALA A 425 -6.14 -1.74 32.68
C ALA A 425 -5.75 -0.43 31.98
N ALA A 426 -5.25 0.53 32.76
CA ALA A 426 -4.68 1.77 32.24
C ALA A 426 -3.50 1.53 31.28
N LEU A 427 -2.80 0.40 31.43
CA LEU A 427 -1.73 -0.03 30.53
C LEU A 427 -2.27 -1.00 29.47
N LYS A 428 -2.20 -0.60 28.21
CA LYS A 428 -2.42 -1.45 27.03
C LYS A 428 -1.11 -1.62 26.28
N TRP A 429 -0.86 -2.80 25.71
CA TRP A 429 0.42 -3.11 25.08
C TRP A 429 0.30 -4.07 23.90
N THR A 430 1.29 -4.02 23.02
CA THR A 430 1.58 -4.98 21.96
C THR A 430 3.08 -5.29 21.96
N ALA A 431 3.45 -6.55 21.77
CA ALA A 431 4.83 -6.98 21.66
C ALA A 431 4.96 -8.14 20.68
N GLY A 432 6.09 -8.27 20.02
CA GLY A 432 6.24 -9.31 19.03
C GLY A 432 7.66 -9.54 18.55
N ALA A 433 7.79 -10.60 17.75
CA ALA A 433 8.99 -10.95 17.02
C ALA A 433 8.65 -11.10 15.55
N TYR A 434 9.56 -10.67 14.68
CA TYR A 434 9.40 -10.71 13.24
C TYR A 434 10.65 -11.33 12.62
N GLY A 435 10.48 -12.16 11.60
CA GLY A 435 11.59 -12.75 10.85
C GLY A 435 11.25 -12.91 9.39
N PHE A 436 12.26 -12.80 8.53
CA PHE A 436 12.09 -13.01 7.09
C PHE A 436 13.33 -13.64 6.46
N TYR A 437 13.11 -14.33 5.34
CA TYR A 437 14.14 -14.77 4.41
C TYR A 437 13.78 -14.30 3.00
N HIS A 438 14.73 -13.71 2.30
CA HIS A 438 14.58 -13.19 0.95
C HIS A 438 15.68 -13.74 0.05
N TYR A 439 15.30 -14.16 -1.16
CA TYR A 439 16.18 -14.68 -2.19
C TYR A 439 15.79 -14.10 -3.54
N ALA A 440 16.71 -13.35 -4.16
CA ALA A 440 16.49 -12.67 -5.43
C ALA A 440 17.67 -12.93 -6.37
N PRO A 441 17.62 -14.03 -7.16
CA PRO A 441 18.55 -14.22 -8.25
C PRO A 441 18.16 -13.30 -9.42
N ASN A 442 19.09 -12.48 -9.88
CA ASN A 442 18.91 -11.61 -11.05
C ASN A 442 19.95 -12.00 -12.11
N ARG A 443 19.50 -12.13 -13.36
CA ARG A 443 20.41 -12.21 -14.50
C ARG A 443 19.90 -11.32 -15.62
N GLN A 444 20.75 -10.39 -16.04
CA GLN A 444 20.43 -9.36 -17.03
C GLN A 444 21.61 -9.14 -17.97
N GLY A 445 21.32 -9.04 -19.26
CA GLY A 445 22.25 -8.60 -20.30
C GLY A 445 21.89 -7.20 -20.75
N THR A 446 22.90 -6.34 -20.87
CA THR A 446 22.81 -5.08 -21.60
C THR A 446 23.50 -5.30 -22.94
N HIS A 447 22.72 -5.36 -24.02
CA HIS A 447 23.21 -5.54 -25.38
C HIS A 447 23.44 -4.19 -26.03
N PHE A 448 24.61 -4.04 -26.66
CA PHE A 448 25.05 -2.90 -27.43
C PHE A 448 25.00 -3.28 -28.89
N GLY A 449 24.06 -2.71 -29.64
CA GLY A 449 23.84 -3.03 -31.05
C GLY A 449 24.79 -2.32 -32.00
N ALA A 450 24.44 -2.33 -33.29
CA ALA A 450 25.29 -1.78 -34.35
C ALA A 450 25.49 -0.25 -34.25
N ASP A 451 24.51 0.45 -33.68
CA ASP A 451 24.53 1.90 -33.50
C ASP A 451 24.98 2.31 -32.09
N ALA A 452 25.46 1.38 -31.25
CA ALA A 452 25.79 1.64 -29.85
C ALA A 452 26.83 2.76 -29.64
N ALA A 453 27.66 3.05 -30.64
CA ALA A 453 28.58 4.18 -30.62
C ALA A 453 27.84 5.54 -30.48
N ALA A 454 26.63 5.67 -31.03
CA ALA A 454 25.83 6.89 -30.95
C ALA A 454 25.35 7.21 -29.52
N VAL A 455 25.25 6.18 -28.66
CA VAL A 455 24.89 6.30 -27.23
C VAL A 455 26.10 6.18 -26.31
N GLY A 456 27.31 6.34 -26.86
CA GLY A 456 28.56 6.43 -26.11
C GLY A 456 29.22 5.10 -25.76
N SER A 457 28.77 3.98 -26.33
CA SER A 457 29.46 2.70 -26.17
C SER A 457 30.82 2.70 -26.89
N PRO A 458 31.90 2.21 -26.28
CA PRO A 458 33.21 2.12 -26.93
C PRO A 458 33.29 0.98 -27.97
N MET A 459 32.32 0.06 -27.96
CA MET A 459 32.24 -1.11 -28.84
C MET A 459 30.79 -1.35 -29.29
N THR A 460 30.59 -2.08 -30.37
CA THR A 460 29.28 -2.51 -30.88
C THR A 460 29.18 -4.03 -30.87
N ASP A 461 27.98 -4.55 -31.06
CA ASP A 461 27.67 -5.96 -31.30
C ASP A 461 28.15 -6.88 -30.17
N PHE A 462 27.80 -6.52 -28.93
CA PHE A 462 28.10 -7.32 -27.75
C PHE A 462 27.06 -7.21 -26.65
N THR A 463 26.97 -8.23 -25.81
CA THR A 463 26.18 -8.23 -24.58
C THR A 463 27.07 -8.25 -23.35
N SER A 464 26.80 -7.33 -22.44
CA SER A 464 27.37 -7.27 -21.09
C SER A 464 26.41 -7.93 -20.11
N ILE A 465 26.76 -9.10 -19.56
CA ILE A 465 25.86 -9.92 -18.74
C ILE A 465 26.24 -9.82 -17.26
N ASN A 466 25.26 -9.44 -16.46
CA ASN A 466 25.33 -9.34 -15.01
C ASN A 466 24.48 -10.43 -14.37
N THR A 467 25.09 -11.20 -13.49
CA THR A 467 24.39 -12.16 -12.65
C THR A 467 24.59 -11.77 -11.20
N ASN A 468 23.51 -11.37 -10.53
CA ASN A 468 23.48 -11.01 -9.11
C ASN A 468 22.64 -12.03 -8.34
N THR A 469 22.92 -12.24 -7.07
CA THR A 469 22.13 -13.14 -6.21
C THR A 469 22.15 -12.65 -4.79
N ASP A 470 21.09 -11.93 -4.43
CA ASP A 470 20.85 -11.45 -3.07
C ASP A 470 20.23 -12.56 -2.22
N ARG A 471 20.80 -12.72 -1.02
CA ARG A 471 20.25 -13.49 0.08
C ARG A 471 20.22 -12.59 1.31
N ASN A 472 19.02 -12.29 1.79
CA ASN A 472 18.82 -11.52 3.01
C ASN A 472 18.04 -12.31 4.06
N LEU A 473 18.56 -12.35 5.28
CA LEU A 473 17.89 -12.91 6.46
C LEU A 473 17.79 -11.83 7.51
N GLY A 474 16.58 -11.55 7.99
CA GLY A 474 16.37 -10.57 9.05
C GLY A 474 15.52 -11.08 10.19
N VAL A 475 15.82 -10.58 11.38
CA VAL A 475 15.07 -10.82 12.62
C VAL A 475 14.88 -9.52 13.39
N ALA A 476 13.77 -9.41 14.11
CA ALA A 476 13.49 -8.26 14.94
C ALA A 476 12.62 -8.61 16.13
N VAL A 477 12.75 -7.80 17.17
CA VAL A 477 11.87 -7.79 18.35
C VAL A 477 11.33 -6.39 18.55
N TYR A 478 10.06 -6.29 18.94
CA TYR A 478 9.39 -5.01 19.13
C TYR A 478 8.40 -5.03 20.28
N GLY A 479 8.12 -3.85 20.81
CA GLY A 479 7.09 -3.62 21.81
C GLY A 479 6.59 -2.19 21.78
N GLN A 480 5.31 -1.99 22.07
CA GLN A 480 4.69 -0.69 22.25
C GLN A 480 3.66 -0.79 23.37
N ALA A 481 3.63 0.21 24.25
CA ALA A 481 2.65 0.32 25.31
C ALA A 481 2.06 1.73 25.37
N THR A 482 0.77 1.80 25.65
CA THR A 482 0.03 3.02 25.96
C THR A 482 -0.41 2.96 27.41
N TYR A 483 -0.11 4.01 28.17
CA TYR A 483 -0.54 4.18 29.53
C TYR A 483 -1.48 5.39 29.63
N THR A 484 -2.71 5.14 30.08
CA THR A 484 -3.69 6.17 30.38
C THR A 484 -3.39 6.76 31.76
N ILE A 485 -2.80 7.95 31.79
CA ILE A 485 -2.42 8.66 33.00
C ILE A 485 -3.67 9.20 33.72
N SER A 486 -4.62 9.69 32.92
CA SER A 486 -5.93 10.22 33.33
C SER A 486 -6.90 10.07 32.16
N PRO A 487 -8.22 10.22 32.36
CA PRO A 487 -9.18 10.16 31.26
C PRO A 487 -8.85 11.09 30.07
N GLU A 488 -8.12 12.16 30.32
CA GLU A 488 -7.73 13.17 29.35
C GLU A 488 -6.35 12.92 28.73
N PHE A 489 -5.48 12.10 29.32
CA PHE A 489 -4.08 11.98 28.89
C PHE A 489 -3.62 10.53 28.73
N ASP A 490 -3.17 10.21 27.51
CA ASP A 490 -2.50 8.97 27.16
C ASP A 490 -1.04 9.24 26.78
N ILE A 491 -0.12 8.38 27.24
CA ILE A 491 1.26 8.34 26.76
C ILE A 491 1.55 6.99 26.12
N THR A 492 2.11 6.99 24.91
CA THR A 492 2.52 5.79 24.18
C THR A 492 4.02 5.79 23.98
N ALA A 493 4.70 4.70 24.35
CA ALA A 493 6.11 4.48 24.08
C ALA A 493 6.30 3.14 23.38
N GLY A 494 7.22 3.07 22.43
CA GLY A 494 7.53 1.83 21.73
C GLY A 494 8.96 1.79 21.22
N LEU A 495 9.49 0.58 21.09
CA LEU A 495 10.86 0.29 20.66
C LEU A 495 10.86 -0.92 19.75
N ARG A 496 11.78 -0.92 18.79
CA ARG A 496 12.08 -2.08 17.95
C ARG A 496 13.57 -2.13 17.66
N TYR A 497 14.10 -3.35 17.64
CA TYR A 497 15.45 -3.65 17.21
C TYR A 497 15.40 -4.66 16.06
N ASP A 498 15.98 -4.29 14.92
CA ASP A 498 16.13 -5.14 13.73
C ASP A 498 17.60 -5.50 13.52
N HIS A 499 17.86 -6.74 13.13
CA HIS A 499 19.15 -7.25 12.68
C HIS A 499 18.97 -7.98 11.35
N GLU A 500 19.76 -7.59 10.34
CA GLU A 500 19.74 -8.19 9.00
C GLU A 500 21.13 -8.66 8.59
N HIS A 501 21.21 -9.85 8.03
CA HIS A 501 22.39 -10.43 7.39
C HIS A 501 22.14 -10.55 5.89
N LYS A 502 22.94 -9.83 5.10
CA LYS A 502 22.90 -9.85 3.63
C LYS A 502 24.14 -10.53 3.06
N LYS A 503 23.94 -11.32 2.01
CA LYS A 503 24.99 -11.89 1.17
C LYS A 503 24.65 -11.64 -0.30
N GLU A 504 25.55 -10.98 -0.99
CA GLU A 504 25.48 -10.73 -2.43
C GLU A 504 26.54 -11.58 -3.15
N ASN A 505 26.20 -12.16 -4.30
CA ASN A 505 27.19 -12.78 -5.20
C ASN A 505 27.01 -12.18 -6.59
N ILE A 506 28.12 -11.87 -7.24
CA ILE A 506 28.13 -11.25 -8.56
C ILE A 506 29.01 -12.03 -9.51
N LEU A 507 28.56 -12.18 -10.74
CA LEU A 507 29.32 -12.72 -11.86
C LEU A 507 29.09 -11.79 -13.06
N GLY A 508 30.18 -11.38 -13.69
CA GLY A 508 30.16 -10.59 -14.92
C GLY A 508 30.66 -11.41 -16.10
N GLU A 509 29.94 -11.33 -17.21
CA GLU A 509 30.32 -11.96 -18.46
C GLU A 509 30.26 -10.94 -19.59
N PHE A 510 31.14 -11.10 -20.56
CA PHE A 510 31.18 -10.34 -21.80
C PHE A 510 30.94 -11.30 -22.96
N GLN A 511 29.97 -11.00 -23.80
CA GLN A 511 29.56 -11.86 -24.91
C GLN A 511 29.53 -11.06 -26.21
N PRO A 512 30.55 -11.17 -27.08
CA PRO A 512 30.42 -10.71 -28.46
C PRO A 512 29.30 -11.46 -29.19
N ASP A 513 28.65 -10.80 -30.13
CA ASP A 513 27.59 -11.40 -30.91
C ASP A 513 28.06 -12.62 -31.71
N GLY A 514 27.24 -13.66 -31.72
CA GLY A 514 27.57 -14.95 -32.34
C GLY A 514 28.66 -15.75 -31.61
N GLN A 515 29.20 -15.25 -30.50
CA GLN A 515 30.21 -15.94 -29.69
C GLN A 515 29.63 -16.42 -28.34
N VAL A 516 30.38 -17.31 -27.68
CA VAL A 516 30.08 -17.73 -26.31
C VAL A 516 30.48 -16.64 -25.32
N ALA A 517 29.71 -16.49 -24.24
CA ALA A 517 30.03 -15.56 -23.18
C ALA A 517 31.36 -15.94 -22.48
N VAL A 518 32.18 -14.94 -22.19
CA VAL A 518 33.45 -15.07 -21.47
C VAL A 518 33.34 -14.37 -20.13
N VAL A 519 33.71 -15.05 -19.05
CA VAL A 519 33.76 -14.45 -17.72
C VAL A 519 34.86 -13.39 -17.71
N ASN A 520 34.47 -12.11 -17.63
CA ASN A 520 35.38 -10.97 -17.50
C ASN A 520 35.48 -10.49 -16.04
N ARG A 521 34.52 -10.88 -15.19
CA ARG A 521 34.54 -10.67 -13.74
C ARG A 521 34.17 -11.97 -13.03
N SER A 522 35.13 -12.56 -12.34
CA SER A 522 34.93 -13.82 -11.60
C SER A 522 33.88 -13.69 -10.49
N ASP A 523 33.22 -14.81 -10.19
CA ASP A 523 32.25 -14.92 -9.09
C ASP A 523 32.87 -14.37 -7.78
N THR A 524 32.33 -13.24 -7.35
CA THR A 524 32.76 -12.54 -6.14
C THR A 524 31.57 -12.43 -5.21
N SER A 525 31.77 -12.65 -3.92
CA SER A 525 30.72 -12.49 -2.93
C SER A 525 31.10 -11.51 -1.82
N SER A 526 30.11 -10.81 -1.31
CA SER A 526 30.23 -9.93 -0.15
C SER A 526 29.14 -10.25 0.87
N LYS A 527 29.44 -9.99 2.15
CA LYS A 527 28.51 -10.18 3.26
C LYS A 527 28.52 -8.96 4.14
N ALA A 528 27.35 -8.59 4.63
CA ALA A 528 27.20 -7.44 5.52
C ALA A 528 26.10 -7.68 6.55
N ASN A 529 26.28 -7.06 7.72
CA ASN A 529 25.27 -7.06 8.77
C ASN A 529 24.80 -5.63 9.02
N PHE A 530 23.50 -5.47 9.21
CA PHE A 530 22.87 -4.17 9.45
C PHE A 530 21.99 -4.26 10.69
N ASN A 531 22.04 -3.21 11.51
CA ASN A 531 21.21 -3.08 12.69
C ASN A 531 20.40 -1.78 12.61
N ALA A 532 19.18 -1.79 13.13
CA ALA A 532 18.36 -0.60 13.24
C ALA A 532 17.59 -0.56 14.56
N PHE A 533 17.55 0.61 15.17
CA PHE A 533 16.78 0.87 16.37
C PHE A 533 15.73 1.94 16.09
N SER A 534 14.45 1.60 16.30
CA SER A 534 13.30 2.42 15.91
C SER A 534 12.42 2.75 17.11
N PRO A 535 12.74 3.82 17.87
CA PRO A 535 11.91 4.31 18.97
C PRO A 535 10.68 5.09 18.48
N LYS A 536 9.66 5.12 19.34
CA LYS A 536 8.46 5.94 19.23
C LYS A 536 8.06 6.46 20.60
N LEU A 537 7.64 7.72 20.64
CA LEU A 537 7.01 8.36 21.78
C LEU A 537 5.82 9.19 21.27
N SER A 538 4.68 9.09 21.93
CA SER A 538 3.49 9.88 21.61
C SER A 538 2.75 10.28 22.86
N VAL A 539 2.16 11.46 22.86
CA VAL A 539 1.24 11.93 23.89
C VAL A 539 -0.06 12.31 23.21
N ALA A 540 -1.18 11.87 23.76
CA ALA A 540 -2.51 12.26 23.33
C ALA A 540 -3.21 13.00 24.48
N TYR A 541 -3.89 14.09 24.13
CA TYR A 541 -4.73 14.86 25.04
C TYR A 541 -6.16 14.90 24.51
N HIS A 542 -7.09 14.29 25.25
CA HIS A 542 -8.50 14.20 24.93
C HIS A 542 -9.25 15.42 25.48
N LEU A 543 -9.48 16.42 24.65
CA LEU A 543 -10.28 17.61 25.01
C LEU A 543 -11.75 17.22 25.26
N SER A 544 -12.24 16.24 24.51
CA SER A 544 -13.54 15.61 24.68
C SER A 544 -13.51 14.20 24.08
N ALA A 545 -14.64 13.49 24.11
CA ALA A 545 -14.77 12.19 23.44
C ALA A 545 -14.52 12.26 21.91
N ASN A 546 -14.65 13.45 21.31
CA ASN A 546 -14.63 13.65 19.86
C ASN A 546 -13.48 14.54 19.36
N ASN A 547 -12.73 15.18 20.26
CA ASN A 547 -11.68 16.14 19.92
C ASN A 547 -10.39 15.80 20.67
N ASN A 548 -9.34 15.54 19.91
CA ASN A 548 -8.08 15.03 20.43
C ASN A 548 -6.92 15.85 19.88
N LEU A 549 -5.98 16.22 20.73
CA LEU A 549 -4.68 16.75 20.36
C LEU A 549 -3.64 15.66 20.55
N TYR A 550 -2.58 15.68 19.75
CA TYR A 550 -1.46 14.78 19.95
C TYR A 550 -0.14 15.40 19.51
N ALA A 551 0.93 14.90 20.11
CA ALA A 551 2.29 15.15 19.66
C ALA A 551 3.06 13.83 19.67
N SER A 552 3.91 13.61 18.65
CA SER A 552 4.67 12.37 18.55
C SER A 552 6.07 12.57 17.98
N TYR A 553 6.95 11.65 18.37
CA TYR A 553 8.24 11.40 17.75
C TYR A 553 8.27 9.94 17.30
N SER A 554 8.70 9.70 16.06
CA SER A 554 8.91 8.35 15.55
C SER A 554 10.14 8.27 14.66
N ARG A 555 10.78 7.10 14.67
CA ARG A 555 11.87 6.77 13.75
C ARG A 555 11.50 5.59 12.87
N GLY A 556 11.79 5.72 11.58
CA GLY A 556 11.78 4.63 10.61
C GLY A 556 13.15 4.49 9.96
N PHE A 557 13.36 3.38 9.25
CA PHE A 557 14.61 3.13 8.55
C PHE A 557 14.40 2.37 7.22
N ARG A 558 15.29 2.62 6.27
CA ARG A 558 15.56 1.71 5.14
C ARG A 558 16.84 0.97 5.47
N ALA A 559 16.84 -0.34 5.32
CA ALA A 559 17.99 -1.15 5.70
C ALA A 559 19.21 -0.80 4.84
N GLY A 560 20.40 -1.12 5.34
CA GLY A 560 21.60 -1.08 4.51
C GLY A 560 21.61 -2.19 3.46
N GLY A 561 22.62 -2.16 2.60
CA GLY A 561 22.77 -3.13 1.55
C GLY A 561 24.18 -3.20 1.02
N ILE A 562 24.35 -4.08 0.05
CA ILE A 562 25.55 -4.19 -0.77
C ILE A 562 25.12 -3.68 -2.15
N THR A 563 25.92 -2.81 -2.77
CA THR A 563 25.59 -2.37 -4.13
C THR A 563 25.70 -3.54 -5.09
N GLU A 564 24.72 -3.70 -5.96
CA GLU A 564 24.88 -4.49 -7.17
C GLU A 564 25.89 -3.78 -8.08
N LEU A 565 26.63 -4.55 -8.87
CA LEU A 565 27.66 -4.03 -9.78
C LEU A 565 27.46 -4.60 -11.17
N GLY A 566 28.03 -3.90 -12.15
CA GLY A 566 28.13 -4.36 -13.52
C GLY A 566 29.25 -5.36 -13.73
N SER A 567 29.31 -5.81 -14.97
CA SER A 567 30.19 -6.83 -15.52
C SER A 567 31.54 -6.24 -15.89
N ASP A 568 31.66 -4.91 -15.95
CA ASP A 568 32.93 -4.22 -16.11
C ASP A 568 33.84 -4.47 -14.89
N PRO A 569 35.00 -5.14 -15.08
CA PRO A 569 35.95 -5.40 -14.01
C PRO A 569 36.66 -4.13 -13.50
N SER A 570 36.58 -3.00 -14.21
CA SER A 570 37.11 -1.71 -13.76
C SER A 570 36.29 -1.07 -12.63
N GLN A 571 35.03 -1.51 -12.46
CA GLN A 571 34.16 -1.01 -11.41
C GLN A 571 34.67 -1.42 -10.02
N PRO A 572 34.48 -0.56 -8.99
CA PRO A 572 34.95 -0.83 -7.64
C PRO A 572 34.38 -2.15 -7.08
N PRO A 573 35.03 -2.76 -6.08
CA PRO A 573 34.52 -3.99 -5.45
C PRO A 573 33.17 -3.76 -4.76
N LEU A 574 32.43 -4.86 -4.50
CA LEU A 574 31.17 -4.85 -3.74
C LEU A 574 31.37 -4.09 -2.43
N TYR A 575 30.81 -2.88 -2.33
CA TYR A 575 30.86 -2.10 -1.11
C TYR A 575 29.47 -1.97 -0.48
N THR A 576 29.49 -1.76 0.82
CA THR A 576 28.28 -1.69 1.63
C THR A 576 27.83 -0.24 1.80
N PHE A 577 26.51 -0.04 1.87
CA PHE A 577 25.90 1.21 2.29
C PHE A 577 25.11 1.00 3.58
N LYS A 578 25.16 2.01 4.45
CA LYS A 578 24.56 2.02 5.79
C LYS A 578 23.04 2.21 5.74
N PRO A 579 22.32 1.82 6.81
CA PRO A 579 20.92 2.17 6.96
C PRO A 579 20.66 3.68 6.89
N GLU A 580 19.57 4.04 6.23
CA GLU A 580 19.00 5.39 6.21
C GLU A 580 17.96 5.50 7.31
N TYR A 581 17.93 6.61 8.04
CA TYR A 581 16.95 6.85 9.12
C TYR A 581 16.11 8.09 8.85
N SER A 582 14.80 7.98 9.08
CA SER A 582 13.84 9.08 9.03
C SER A 582 13.33 9.36 10.44
N ASN A 583 13.64 10.55 10.97
CA ASN A 583 13.27 11.00 12.31
C ASN A 583 12.20 12.08 12.19
N ASN A 584 10.99 11.79 12.66
CA ASN A 584 9.84 12.66 12.50
C ASN A 584 9.36 13.20 13.85
N TYR A 585 8.99 14.47 13.85
CA TYR A 585 8.28 15.15 14.92
C TYR A 585 6.95 15.63 14.35
N GLU A 586 5.87 15.35 15.06
CA GLU A 586 4.51 15.65 14.61
C GLU A 586 3.69 16.25 15.75
N ILE A 587 2.84 17.21 15.39
CA ILE A 587 1.78 17.73 16.26
C ILE A 587 0.50 17.82 15.42
N GLY A 588 -0.62 17.43 16.00
CA GLY A 588 -1.89 17.48 15.28
C GLY A 588 -3.12 17.47 16.16
N SER A 589 -4.25 17.65 15.51
CA SER A 589 -5.58 17.57 16.10
C SER A 589 -6.49 16.70 15.24
N LYS A 590 -7.41 15.99 15.88
CA LYS A 590 -8.44 15.15 15.26
C LYS A 590 -9.77 15.48 15.90
N ASN A 591 -10.74 15.86 15.09
CA ASN A 591 -11.95 16.48 15.58
C ASN A 591 -13.17 15.98 14.81
N ASN A 592 -14.21 15.59 15.54
CA ASN A 592 -15.56 15.44 15.01
C ASN A 592 -16.50 16.48 15.64
N PHE A 593 -17.21 17.22 14.78
CA PHE A 593 -18.17 18.25 15.14
C PHE A 593 -19.57 17.92 14.63
N LEU A 594 -20.58 18.65 15.13
CA LEU A 594 -21.96 18.64 14.61
C LEU A 594 -22.56 17.22 14.58
N ASP A 595 -22.45 16.48 15.68
CA ASP A 595 -22.89 15.08 15.80
C ASP A 595 -22.29 14.17 14.70
N ASN A 596 -20.98 14.27 14.51
CA ASN A 596 -20.22 13.53 13.49
C ASN A 596 -20.63 13.85 12.04
N LYS A 597 -21.17 15.05 11.76
CA LYS A 597 -21.40 15.53 10.39
C LYS A 597 -20.21 16.23 9.77
N LEU A 598 -19.26 16.66 10.58
CA LEU A 598 -18.03 17.33 10.12
C LEU A 598 -16.84 16.73 10.86
N ARG A 599 -15.89 16.19 10.10
CA ARG A 599 -14.60 15.73 10.60
C ARG A 599 -13.51 16.64 10.08
N VAL A 600 -12.64 17.12 10.95
CA VAL A 600 -11.50 17.97 10.60
C VAL A 600 -10.25 17.47 11.33
N ASN A 601 -9.26 17.04 10.56
CA ASN A 601 -7.94 16.67 11.08
C ASN A 601 -6.91 17.65 10.54
N VAL A 602 -6.01 18.13 11.42
CA VAL A 602 -4.93 19.03 11.05
C VAL A 602 -3.64 18.50 11.65
N THR A 603 -2.57 18.47 10.86
CA THR A 603 -1.26 17.98 11.31
C THR A 603 -0.15 18.91 10.78
N ALA A 604 0.85 19.19 11.60
CA ALA A 604 2.11 19.78 11.19
C ALA A 604 3.25 18.79 11.50
N PHE A 605 4.23 18.70 10.61
CA PHE A 605 5.33 17.73 10.74
C PHE A 605 6.69 18.32 10.38
N TYR A 606 7.73 17.72 10.96
CA TYR A 606 9.13 17.98 10.66
C TYR A 606 9.92 16.66 10.68
N THR A 607 10.50 16.30 9.53
CA THR A 607 11.27 15.08 9.33
C THR A 607 12.71 15.39 8.95
N ARG A 608 13.67 14.74 9.62
CA ARG A 608 15.08 14.68 9.19
C ARG A 608 15.43 13.28 8.76
N VAL A 609 15.92 13.15 7.52
CA VAL A 609 16.54 11.94 7.00
C VAL A 609 18.06 12.07 7.08
N THR A 610 18.70 11.05 7.67
CA THR A 610 20.15 10.93 7.79
C THR A 610 20.65 9.70 7.06
N ASN A 611 21.84 9.82 6.46
CA ASN A 611 22.45 8.79 5.60
C ASN A 611 21.55 8.43 4.41
N ALA A 612 21.00 9.45 3.74
CA ALA A 612 20.13 9.25 2.59
C ALA A 612 20.82 8.37 1.54
N GLN A 613 20.20 7.24 1.23
CA GLN A 613 20.64 6.29 0.23
C GLN A 613 20.18 6.78 -1.14
N VAL A 614 21.13 7.20 -1.96
CA VAL A 614 20.90 7.72 -3.30
C VAL A 614 21.30 6.65 -4.31
N PRO A 615 20.32 6.07 -5.04
CA PRO A 615 20.62 5.26 -6.21
C PRO A 615 21.01 6.18 -7.37
N THR A 616 22.05 5.82 -8.10
CA THR A 616 22.52 6.52 -9.30
C THR A 616 22.67 5.53 -10.42
N PHE A 617 22.02 5.81 -11.55
CA PHE A 617 22.13 4.98 -12.74
C PHE A 617 23.45 5.27 -13.46
N VAL A 618 24.18 4.24 -13.84
CA VAL A 618 25.45 4.35 -14.56
C VAL A 618 25.23 3.86 -15.98
N LEU A 619 25.28 4.82 -16.91
CA LEU A 619 25.29 4.57 -18.35
C LEU A 619 26.74 4.44 -18.84
N PRO A 620 26.99 3.63 -19.90
CA PRO A 620 25.98 2.94 -20.70
C PRO A 620 25.64 1.52 -20.19
N ASP A 621 26.28 1.04 -19.11
CA ASP A 621 26.11 -0.33 -18.56
C ASP A 621 24.71 -0.66 -18.02
N ALA A 622 23.86 0.35 -17.82
CA ALA A 622 22.50 0.23 -17.30
C ALA A 622 22.41 -0.38 -15.89
N ILE A 623 23.37 -0.07 -15.01
CA ILE A 623 23.42 -0.53 -13.62
C ILE A 623 23.07 0.58 -12.62
N THR A 624 22.59 0.20 -11.44
CA THR A 624 22.31 1.15 -10.35
C THR A 624 23.31 0.99 -9.21
N ILE A 625 24.02 2.08 -8.90
CA ILE A 625 24.94 2.13 -7.76
C ILE A 625 24.31 2.93 -6.63
N THR A 626 24.26 2.37 -5.42
CA THR A 626 23.66 3.06 -4.25
C THR A 626 24.70 3.49 -3.22
N LYS A 627 24.67 4.78 -2.84
CA LYS A 627 25.57 5.36 -1.81
C LYS A 627 24.79 6.16 -0.77
N ASN A 628 25.31 6.20 0.48
CA ASN A 628 24.83 7.18 1.45
C ASN A 628 25.44 8.55 1.13
N ALA A 629 24.73 9.34 0.33
CA ALA A 629 25.27 10.55 -0.30
C ALA A 629 24.64 11.84 0.23
N GLY A 630 23.64 11.78 1.11
CA GLY A 630 22.95 12.99 1.54
C GLY A 630 22.25 12.98 2.89
N LYS A 631 21.72 14.15 3.22
CA LYS A 631 20.79 14.41 4.34
C LYS A 631 19.63 15.22 3.78
N LEU A 632 18.42 14.92 4.22
CA LEU A 632 17.20 15.54 3.71
C LEU A 632 16.38 16.08 4.89
N SER A 633 15.83 17.28 4.75
CA SER A 633 14.86 17.84 5.69
C SER A 633 13.53 18.01 4.97
N SER A 634 12.46 17.50 5.55
CA SER A 634 11.09 17.68 5.07
C SER A 634 10.22 18.31 6.15
N LYS A 635 9.43 19.32 5.81
CA LYS A 635 8.51 19.99 6.75
C LYS A 635 7.24 20.40 6.05
N GLY A 636 6.13 20.43 6.76
CA GLY A 636 4.86 20.68 6.11
C GLY A 636 3.65 20.69 7.03
N ALA A 637 2.50 20.81 6.39
CA ALA A 637 1.19 20.80 7.04
C ALA A 637 0.19 19.98 6.21
N GLU A 638 -0.79 19.42 6.90
CA GLU A 638 -1.82 18.55 6.35
C GLU A 638 -3.18 18.95 6.93
N LEU A 639 -4.21 18.96 6.09
CA LEU A 639 -5.60 19.15 6.44
C LEU A 639 -6.42 18.06 5.75
N GLU A 640 -7.27 17.39 6.52
CA GLU A 640 -8.31 16.50 6.00
C GLU A 640 -9.65 16.95 6.56
N LEU A 641 -10.62 17.06 5.67
CA LEU A 641 -11.97 17.49 6.00
C LEU A 641 -12.96 16.56 5.30
N SER A 642 -13.87 15.97 6.05
CA SER A 642 -15.03 15.25 5.52
C SER A 642 -16.29 15.84 6.13
N ALA A 643 -17.32 16.07 5.32
CA ALA A 643 -18.56 16.67 5.79
C ALA A 643 -19.79 16.12 5.07
N THR A 644 -20.89 16.00 5.81
CA THR A 644 -22.24 15.75 5.32
C THR A 644 -23.19 16.87 5.78
N PRO A 645 -23.01 18.11 5.24
CA PRO A 645 -23.65 19.31 5.78
C PRO A 645 -25.18 19.28 5.67
N VAL A 646 -25.70 18.72 4.58
CA VAL A 646 -27.13 18.49 4.35
C VAL A 646 -27.35 17.08 3.82
N LYS A 647 -28.56 16.55 3.98
CA LYS A 647 -28.90 15.20 3.55
C LYS A 647 -28.55 14.99 2.07
N GLY A 648 -27.74 13.97 1.81
CA GLY A 648 -27.35 13.57 0.45
C GLY A 648 -26.15 14.33 -0.13
N LEU A 649 -25.72 15.45 0.48
CA LEU A 649 -24.50 16.16 0.08
C LEU A 649 -23.32 15.67 0.91
N ALA A 650 -22.30 15.12 0.26
CA ALA A 650 -21.04 14.72 0.87
C ALA A 650 -19.88 15.53 0.26
N PHE A 651 -18.98 15.97 1.11
CA PHE A 651 -17.81 16.77 0.79
C PHE A 651 -16.58 16.13 1.42
N ASP A 652 -15.54 15.89 0.63
CA ASP A 652 -14.23 15.45 1.09
C ASP A 652 -13.19 16.43 0.54
N TYR A 653 -12.33 16.97 1.41
CA TYR A 653 -11.24 17.85 1.04
C TYR A 653 -9.96 17.45 1.76
N ASN A 654 -8.90 17.25 1.00
CA ASN A 654 -7.57 16.93 1.49
C ASN A 654 -6.59 17.94 0.95
N PHE A 655 -5.70 18.41 1.82
CA PHE A 655 -4.66 19.36 1.49
C PHE A 655 -3.37 18.96 2.20
N GLY A 656 -2.27 18.96 1.46
CA GLY A 656 -0.92 18.73 1.95
C GLY A 656 0.02 19.75 1.36
N TYR A 657 0.86 20.33 2.21
CA TYR A 657 2.00 21.14 1.82
C TYR A 657 3.27 20.45 2.32
N THR A 658 4.26 20.25 1.44
CA THR A 658 5.55 19.62 1.76
C THR A 658 6.70 20.45 1.20
N HIS A 659 7.63 20.81 2.08
CA HIS A 659 8.90 21.42 1.72
C HIS A 659 10.05 20.48 2.06
N ALA A 660 10.46 19.66 1.09
CA ALA A 660 11.52 18.67 1.22
C ALA A 660 12.77 19.09 0.42
N ARG A 661 13.90 19.32 1.13
CA ARG A 661 15.18 19.75 0.54
C ARG A 661 16.38 19.05 1.14
N TYR A 662 17.36 18.74 0.29
CA TYR A 662 18.63 18.19 0.71
C TYR A 662 19.44 19.24 1.48
N THR A 663 19.83 18.90 2.71
CA THR A 663 20.70 19.75 3.55
C THR A 663 22.19 19.46 3.31
N SER A 664 22.49 18.31 2.73
CA SER A 664 23.77 17.94 2.09
C SER A 664 23.47 16.91 1.01
N LEU A 665 24.07 17.01 -0.17
CA LEU A 665 23.95 16.01 -1.22
C LEU A 665 25.17 16.09 -2.13
N GLU A 666 26.03 15.08 -2.07
CA GLU A 666 27.23 14.98 -2.91
C GLU A 666 27.07 13.77 -3.82
N VAL A 667 26.92 13.99 -5.12
CA VAL A 667 26.74 12.92 -6.11
C VAL A 667 27.90 12.87 -7.08
N GLY A 668 28.24 11.68 -7.55
CA GLY A 668 29.20 11.53 -8.63
C GLY A 668 28.53 11.84 -9.97
N ASN A 669 29.18 12.66 -10.80
CA ASN A 669 28.78 12.94 -12.18
C ASN A 669 30.06 12.98 -13.06
N ASN A 670 30.17 12.09 -14.04
CA ASN A 670 31.32 11.99 -14.95
C ASN A 670 32.69 12.03 -14.24
N GLY A 671 32.82 11.32 -13.12
CA GLY A 671 34.05 11.26 -12.33
C GLY A 671 34.32 12.47 -11.40
N GLN A 672 33.46 13.50 -11.43
CA GLN A 672 33.51 14.63 -10.49
C GLN A 672 32.44 14.50 -9.41
N ILE A 673 32.70 15.09 -8.24
CA ILE A 673 31.68 15.23 -7.18
C ILE A 673 30.96 16.56 -7.40
N VAL A 674 29.64 16.50 -7.51
CA VAL A 674 28.77 17.68 -7.62
C VAL A 674 28.01 17.84 -6.30
N ASP A 675 28.09 19.02 -5.70
CA ASP A 675 27.26 19.40 -4.55
C ASP A 675 25.91 19.93 -5.03
N LEU A 676 24.85 19.22 -4.64
CA LEU A 676 23.45 19.52 -4.95
C LEU A 676 22.67 19.93 -3.69
N LYS A 677 23.36 20.42 -2.66
CA LYS A 677 22.74 20.97 -1.45
C LYS A 677 21.72 22.05 -1.80
N GLY A 678 20.56 21.99 -1.15
CA GLY A 678 19.46 22.92 -1.35
C GLY A 678 18.44 22.46 -2.38
N ASN A 679 18.79 21.50 -3.24
CA ASN A 679 17.86 20.93 -4.21
C ASN A 679 16.67 20.24 -3.51
N ARG A 680 15.54 20.27 -4.19
CA ARG A 680 14.29 19.63 -3.78
C ARG A 680 14.39 18.12 -3.99
N GLN A 681 13.68 17.41 -3.13
CA GLN A 681 13.49 15.97 -3.28
C GLN A 681 12.71 15.65 -4.56
N ILE A 682 13.12 14.58 -5.25
CA ILE A 682 12.45 14.06 -6.44
C ILE A 682 11.04 13.52 -6.13
N TYR A 683 10.15 13.43 -7.12
CA TYR A 683 8.78 12.93 -7.00
C TYR A 683 7.97 13.52 -5.82
N THR A 684 8.26 14.77 -5.45
CA THR A 684 7.65 15.45 -4.31
C THR A 684 7.00 16.76 -4.76
N PRO A 685 5.71 16.71 -5.13
CA PRO A 685 4.89 17.91 -5.29
C PRO A 685 4.94 18.73 -4.00
N ASP A 686 5.14 20.04 -4.12
CA ASP A 686 5.13 20.95 -2.96
C ASP A 686 3.73 21.06 -2.34
N ILE A 687 2.69 20.90 -3.17
CA ILE A 687 1.29 20.88 -2.77
C ILE A 687 0.59 19.66 -3.37
N THR A 688 -0.18 18.97 -2.54
CA THR A 688 -1.20 18.01 -2.99
C THR A 688 -2.55 18.49 -2.49
N SER A 689 -3.54 18.63 -3.36
CA SER A 689 -4.90 18.96 -2.95
C SER A 689 -5.93 18.15 -3.71
N MET A 690 -6.96 17.69 -3.01
CA MET A 690 -8.09 16.99 -3.61
C MET A 690 -9.38 17.50 -2.97
N LEU A 691 -10.35 17.80 -3.82
CA LEU A 691 -11.72 18.12 -3.44
C LEU A 691 -12.65 17.16 -4.16
N ALA A 692 -13.56 16.53 -3.43
CA ALA A 692 -14.66 15.77 -4.00
C ALA A 692 -15.99 16.23 -3.40
N VAL A 693 -16.95 16.48 -4.29
CA VAL A 693 -18.31 16.86 -3.93
C VAL A 693 -19.27 15.88 -4.57
N GLN A 694 -20.16 15.32 -3.78
CA GLN A 694 -21.15 14.35 -4.23
C GLN A 694 -22.53 14.70 -3.70
N TYR A 695 -23.52 14.70 -4.59
CA TYR A 695 -24.92 14.84 -4.23
C TYR A 695 -25.72 13.61 -4.64
N GLY A 696 -26.42 13.01 -3.68
CA GLY A 696 -27.32 11.89 -3.87
C GLY A 696 -28.77 12.32 -3.63
N TYR A 697 -29.58 12.37 -4.68
CA TYR A 697 -31.02 12.62 -4.61
C TYR A 697 -31.77 11.30 -4.46
N ASP A 698 -32.52 11.14 -3.37
CA ASP A 698 -33.30 9.95 -3.06
C ASP A 698 -34.59 9.92 -3.88
N LEU A 699 -34.75 8.92 -4.74
CA LEU A 699 -35.95 8.70 -5.55
C LEU A 699 -37.04 7.94 -4.77
N GLY A 700 -36.73 7.40 -3.60
CA GLY A 700 -37.64 6.59 -2.79
C GLY A 700 -37.89 5.18 -3.34
N GLY A 701 -38.95 4.55 -2.84
CA GLY A 701 -39.36 3.19 -3.23
C GLY A 701 -38.62 2.06 -2.50
N PRO A 702 -39.04 0.79 -2.71
CA PRO A 702 -38.53 -0.37 -1.96
C PRO A 702 -37.05 -0.67 -2.20
N GLN A 703 -36.49 -0.23 -3.33
CA GLN A 703 -35.08 -0.43 -3.69
C GLN A 703 -34.14 0.68 -3.18
N LYS A 704 -34.68 1.72 -2.51
CA LYS A 704 -33.93 2.90 -2.04
C LYS A 704 -33.06 3.52 -3.15
N ALA A 705 -33.64 3.71 -4.35
CA ALA A 705 -32.91 4.20 -5.50
C ALA A 705 -32.48 5.67 -5.32
N LYS A 706 -31.27 6.01 -5.76
CA LYS A 706 -30.67 7.35 -5.66
C LYS A 706 -30.07 7.76 -6.99
N LEU A 707 -30.33 8.99 -7.42
CA LEU A 707 -29.54 9.66 -8.45
C LEU A 707 -28.31 10.25 -7.80
N VAL A 708 -27.12 9.92 -8.30
CA VAL A 708 -25.86 10.37 -7.71
C VAL A 708 -25.03 11.10 -8.74
N ALA A 709 -24.71 12.35 -8.45
CA ALA A 709 -23.75 13.16 -9.19
C ALA A 709 -22.53 13.43 -8.31
N ARG A 710 -21.32 13.29 -8.87
CA ARG A 710 -20.06 13.56 -8.18
C ARG A 710 -19.09 14.27 -9.10
N GLY A 711 -18.41 15.29 -8.57
CA GLY A 711 -17.28 15.96 -9.20
C GLY A 711 -16.05 15.89 -8.31
N GLU A 712 -14.87 15.79 -8.91
CA GLU A 712 -13.58 15.76 -8.22
C GLU A 712 -12.61 16.73 -8.89
N TRP A 713 -11.87 17.49 -8.07
CA TRP A 713 -10.73 18.28 -8.48
C TRP A 713 -9.49 17.76 -7.74
N ARG A 714 -8.41 17.52 -8.49
CA ARG A 714 -7.11 17.14 -7.94
C ARG A 714 -6.06 18.13 -8.45
N TYR A 715 -5.24 18.64 -7.55
CA TYR A 715 -4.14 19.54 -7.84
C TYR A 715 -2.84 18.96 -7.30
N LEU A 716 -1.83 18.91 -8.17
CA LEU A 716 -0.46 18.63 -7.80
C LEU A 716 0.38 19.86 -8.16
N GLY A 717 1.18 20.32 -7.20
CA GLY A 717 2.11 21.42 -7.40
C GLY A 717 3.38 21.00 -8.15
N ASP A 718 4.37 21.88 -8.17
CA ASP A 718 5.60 21.67 -8.92
C ASP A 718 6.40 20.50 -8.32
N GLN A 719 7.01 19.67 -9.15
CA GLN A 719 7.91 18.59 -8.72
C GLN A 719 9.06 18.37 -9.71
N TYR A 720 10.09 17.68 -9.25
CA TYR A 720 11.26 17.32 -10.06
C TYR A 720 11.44 15.81 -10.11
N PHE A 721 12.10 15.31 -11.16
CA PHE A 721 12.35 13.88 -11.36
C PHE A 721 13.82 13.50 -11.23
N ASP A 722 14.72 14.48 -11.25
CA ASP A 722 16.17 14.31 -11.10
C ASP A 722 16.71 15.10 -9.89
N LEU A 723 17.85 14.62 -9.35
CA LEU A 723 18.48 15.23 -8.17
C LEU A 723 19.05 16.63 -8.46
N ALA A 724 19.40 16.92 -9.71
CA ALA A 724 19.87 18.24 -10.13
C ALA A 724 18.72 19.25 -10.31
N ASN A 725 17.47 18.79 -10.25
CA ASN A 725 16.24 19.59 -10.43
C ASN A 725 16.17 20.28 -11.80
N GLN A 726 16.60 19.58 -12.85
CA GLN A 726 16.54 20.04 -14.24
C GLN A 726 15.30 19.53 -14.97
N ILE A 727 14.79 18.36 -14.59
CA ILE A 727 13.60 17.74 -15.15
C ILE A 727 12.42 18.05 -14.24
N GLU A 728 11.58 18.98 -14.68
CA GLU A 728 10.48 19.54 -13.89
C GLU A 728 9.11 19.17 -14.48
N GLN A 729 8.16 18.83 -13.62
CA GLN A 729 6.73 18.88 -13.93
C GLN A 729 6.11 20.07 -13.20
N LYS A 730 5.63 21.04 -13.98
CA LYS A 730 4.87 22.19 -13.47
C LYS A 730 3.54 21.77 -12.86
N ALA A 731 3.05 22.57 -11.94
CA ALA A 731 1.76 22.37 -11.29
C ALA A 731 0.62 22.18 -12.29
N TYR A 732 -0.31 21.30 -11.96
CA TYR A 732 -1.46 21.01 -12.80
C TYR A 732 -2.69 20.59 -12.01
N SER A 733 -3.86 20.74 -12.65
CA SER A 733 -5.14 20.27 -12.14
C SER A 733 -5.72 19.18 -13.04
N LYS A 734 -6.39 18.21 -12.41
CA LYS A 734 -7.27 17.23 -13.06
C LYS A 734 -8.67 17.35 -12.51
N PHE A 735 -9.65 17.17 -13.39
CA PHE A 735 -11.07 17.14 -13.06
C PHE A 735 -11.65 15.80 -13.45
N ASN A 736 -12.41 15.18 -12.56
CA ASN A 736 -13.14 13.95 -12.80
C ASN A 736 -14.62 14.15 -12.46
N ALA A 737 -15.50 13.36 -13.07
CA ALA A 737 -16.92 13.36 -12.75
C ALA A 737 -17.53 11.97 -12.92
N ARG A 738 -18.63 11.74 -12.22
CA ARG A 738 -19.52 10.61 -12.47
C ARG A 738 -20.97 10.95 -12.18
N LEU A 739 -21.85 10.34 -12.95
CA LEU A 739 -23.30 10.47 -12.83
C LEU A 739 -23.93 9.09 -12.99
N GLY A 740 -24.89 8.75 -12.14
CA GLY A 740 -25.52 7.45 -12.21
C GLY A 740 -26.65 7.22 -11.23
N VAL A 741 -27.12 5.98 -11.23
CA VAL A 741 -28.16 5.47 -10.33
C VAL A 741 -27.52 4.47 -9.38
N ASP A 742 -27.79 4.61 -8.10
CA ASP A 742 -27.39 3.66 -7.07
C ASP A 742 -28.63 3.14 -6.34
N THR A 743 -28.69 1.84 -6.10
CA THR A 743 -29.80 1.18 -5.40
C THR A 743 -29.22 0.25 -4.34
N LYS A 744 -30.07 -0.44 -3.57
CA LYS A 744 -29.59 -1.39 -2.55
C LYS A 744 -28.66 -2.48 -3.11
N ASN A 745 -28.90 -2.95 -4.34
CA ASN A 745 -28.23 -4.12 -4.90
C ASN A 745 -27.59 -3.88 -6.26
N PHE A 746 -27.82 -2.72 -6.88
CA PHE A 746 -27.41 -2.43 -8.25
C PHE A 746 -26.96 -0.98 -8.38
N SER A 747 -25.89 -0.77 -9.15
CA SER A 747 -25.35 0.54 -9.46
C SER A 747 -24.99 0.62 -10.95
N LEU A 748 -25.34 1.73 -11.59
CA LEU A 748 -24.95 2.06 -12.96
C LEU A 748 -24.41 3.50 -12.98
N PHE A 749 -23.17 3.67 -13.44
CA PHE A 749 -22.51 4.97 -13.48
C PHE A 749 -21.83 5.22 -14.82
N PHE A 750 -22.03 6.40 -15.37
CA PHE A 750 -21.15 6.99 -16.38
C PHE A 750 -20.09 7.80 -15.66
N TRP A 751 -18.85 7.72 -16.13
CA TRP A 751 -17.73 8.41 -15.51
C TRP A 751 -16.79 8.96 -16.57
N GLU A 752 -16.07 10.02 -16.17
CA GLU A 752 -15.00 10.62 -16.94
C GLU A 752 -13.88 11.07 -15.99
N SER A 753 -12.64 10.76 -16.35
CA SER A 753 -11.44 11.12 -15.62
C SER A 753 -10.53 11.97 -16.50
N ASN A 754 -9.88 12.98 -15.91
CA ASN A 754 -9.08 13.97 -16.64
C ASN A 754 -9.89 14.65 -17.76
N ILE A 755 -11.05 15.22 -17.41
CA ILE A 755 -12.01 15.86 -18.34
C ILE A 755 -11.33 16.93 -19.22
N ALA A 756 -10.45 17.73 -18.62
CA ALA A 756 -9.69 18.77 -19.32
C ALA A 756 -8.58 18.22 -20.23
N ASN A 757 -8.41 16.90 -20.29
CA ASN A 757 -7.39 16.20 -21.08
C ASN A 757 -5.98 16.74 -20.85
N LYS A 758 -5.65 17.09 -19.60
CA LYS A 758 -4.35 17.65 -19.23
C LYS A 758 -3.25 16.64 -19.53
N LYS A 759 -2.23 17.08 -20.26
CA LYS A 759 -0.98 16.34 -20.48
C LYS A 759 0.03 16.74 -19.41
N TYR A 760 0.69 15.74 -18.85
CA TYR A 760 1.66 15.89 -17.78
C TYR A 760 2.57 14.67 -17.75
N ILE A 761 3.81 14.88 -17.31
CA ILE A 761 4.81 13.86 -17.05
C ILE A 761 4.43 13.20 -15.71
N ASP A 762 4.18 11.90 -15.76
CA ASP A 762 3.91 11.08 -14.58
C ASP A 762 5.22 10.61 -13.95
N TYR A 763 6.19 10.24 -14.80
CA TYR A 763 7.49 9.72 -14.41
C TYR A 763 8.55 10.14 -15.43
N ALA A 764 9.75 10.46 -14.97
CA ALA A 764 10.93 10.60 -15.83
C ALA A 764 12.16 10.01 -15.15
N TYR A 765 13.10 9.50 -15.94
CA TYR A 765 14.43 9.13 -15.49
C TYR A 765 15.35 10.36 -15.46
N ASP A 766 16.44 10.26 -14.71
CA ASP A 766 17.46 11.33 -14.59
C ASP A 766 18.16 11.65 -15.92
N PHE A 767 18.20 10.70 -16.85
CA PHE A 767 18.68 10.89 -18.23
C PHE A 767 17.60 11.40 -19.20
N GLY A 768 16.39 11.74 -18.73
CA GLY A 768 15.37 12.43 -19.53
C GLY A 768 14.22 11.56 -20.02
N ALA A 769 14.40 10.25 -20.16
CA ALA A 769 13.34 9.38 -20.68
C ALA A 769 12.06 9.49 -19.84
N SER A 770 10.94 9.81 -20.48
CA SER A 770 9.74 10.34 -19.82
C SER A 770 8.47 9.60 -20.20
N HIS A 771 7.64 9.31 -19.20
CA HIS A 771 6.31 8.72 -19.31
C HIS A 771 5.24 9.77 -19.02
N LEU A 772 4.26 9.91 -19.90
CA LEU A 772 3.08 10.74 -19.65
C LEU A 772 2.03 9.98 -18.84
N GLY A 773 1.32 10.73 -17.99
CA GLY A 773 0.15 10.23 -17.29
C GLY A 773 -1.06 10.05 -18.20
N ASN A 774 -2.06 9.34 -17.69
CA ASN A 774 -3.23 8.95 -18.48
C ASN A 774 -3.92 10.17 -19.15
N PRO A 775 -4.31 10.07 -20.43
CA PRO A 775 -5.14 11.07 -21.09
C PRO A 775 -6.55 11.08 -20.50
N ARG A 776 -7.44 11.88 -21.08
CA ARG A 776 -8.87 11.79 -20.78
C ARG A 776 -9.40 10.37 -20.99
N THR A 777 -10.01 9.79 -19.97
CA THR A 777 -10.70 8.50 -20.06
C THR A 777 -12.15 8.62 -19.64
N TYR A 778 -13.03 7.85 -20.26
CA TYR A 778 -14.45 7.82 -19.93
C TYR A 778 -15.02 6.43 -20.14
N GLY A 779 -16.12 6.14 -19.46
CA GLY A 779 -16.72 4.83 -19.52
C GLY A 779 -17.99 4.66 -18.71
N VAL A 780 -18.41 3.40 -18.62
CA VAL A 780 -19.60 2.95 -17.91
C VAL A 780 -19.19 1.86 -16.93
N SER A 781 -19.69 1.96 -15.71
CA SER A 781 -19.53 0.97 -14.65
C SER A 781 -20.89 0.42 -14.27
N LEU A 782 -21.03 -0.90 -14.29
CA LEU A 782 -22.18 -1.64 -13.83
C LEU A 782 -21.77 -2.55 -12.69
N SER A 783 -22.46 -2.50 -11.55
CA SER A 783 -22.17 -3.39 -10.44
C SER A 783 -23.42 -3.89 -9.75
N THR A 784 -23.35 -5.10 -9.24
CA THR A 784 -24.38 -5.69 -8.38
C THR A 784 -23.75 -6.32 -7.15
N SER A 785 -24.49 -6.31 -6.04
CA SER A 785 -24.10 -7.00 -4.80
C SER A 785 -25.32 -7.51 -4.06
N PHE A 786 -25.13 -8.54 -3.23
CA PHE A 786 -26.17 -9.11 -2.39
C PHE A 786 -25.64 -9.56 -1.04
#